data_AF-A0A914J3Z3-F1
#
_entry.id   AF-A0A914J3Z3-F1
#
_cell.length_a   1.000
_cell.length_b   1.000
_cell.length_c   1.000
_cell.angle_alpha   90.00
_cell.angle_beta   90.00
_cell.angle_gamma   90.00
#
_symmetry.space_group_name_H-M   'P 1'
#
loop_
_entity.id
_entity.type
_entity.pdbx_description
1 polymer ?
#
loop_
_entity_poly.entity_id
_entity_poly.type
_entity_poly.pdbx_seq_one_letter_code
_entity_poly.pdbx_strand_id
1 'polypeptide(L)'
;MDKHFHGQSYADLARDFTAENFDPDQFASIVKSSGARYFVLTSKHHEGFTLWPSKTSWNWNSVDFGPKRDLVADLKTAIIKQKIHFGLYFSQFEWFNPLYINDGTNNRTDYVDQVSYPQMLEIVNNYEPEVVWSDGDWDRSDTYWKSKEFLAWLYNESCNGNLLLNIGPDKYGRIPPIFEDRLRALGDFVNTHQEAIFGTKPWIQQTDSDSIWYTSSLKDSSGLKSDRIFNPQTQANTIIYAWILDFPKNNLIELPSVKFTNQIQVQLLGTDIKLPATMGRKGLLVDLRGVHWTRARYFVLTSKHHEGFTLWPSKSSWNWNSVDFGPKRDLVADLKTAITKQQLHFGLYFSQYSWFHSLYVSDEKLNQTNYVQQVSYPQMLEIVNNYEPEVVWSDGDWDRSDIYWKSKEFLAWLYNQSPVKDKVVVNDRWGAGIMGKHGGFLTFSDHYDPGRLLKRKWENCMTLDKKSWGYRRDMTAVDVHTVKELIVQLIRTISCGGNLLLNVGPDKYGRIVPIFEDRLKQLGDFVNTHQEAIFGTKPWIHQTDSDSIWYTSSLKDSFGLRHDRVFNPQTQANTIIYAWILEFPKDNRVELPSVKFTDQIRVQLLGTDIKLPRKQGPKGLLVDLSGVHWTSFPSLDAFILKIEFAGRSHHNPLKHHHNNHKNETKQLWKELWSAIH
;
A
#
# COMPACT_ATOMS: atom_id res chain seq x y z
N MET A 1 -29.11 -4.35 13.76
CA MET A 1 -28.24 -5.54 13.96
C MET A 1 -29.13 -6.74 14.11
N ASP A 2 -28.79 -7.83 13.43
CA ASP A 2 -29.46 -9.10 13.63
C ASP A 2 -29.10 -9.59 15.05
N LYS A 3 -30.10 -9.75 15.93
CA LYS A 3 -29.89 -10.16 17.33
C LYS A 3 -29.56 -11.66 17.47
N HIS A 4 -29.46 -12.34 16.32
CA HIS A 4 -29.14 -13.75 16.18
C HIS A 4 -27.94 -13.90 15.24
N PHE A 5 -26.99 -14.75 15.61
CA PHE A 5 -25.83 -15.07 14.78
C PHE A 5 -25.83 -16.57 14.52
N HIS A 6 -26.03 -16.99 13.27
CA HIS A 6 -26.13 -18.40 12.86
C HIS A 6 -27.12 -19.24 13.70
N GLY A 7 -28.26 -18.66 14.08
CA GLY A 7 -29.30 -19.35 14.87
C GLY A 7 -29.05 -19.38 16.38
N GLN A 8 -27.96 -18.79 16.87
CA GLN A 8 -27.71 -18.56 18.29
C GLN A 8 -28.14 -17.14 18.68
N SER A 9 -28.61 -16.94 19.91
CA SER A 9 -28.83 -15.60 20.43
C SER A 9 -27.49 -14.92 20.74
N TYR A 10 -27.45 -13.58 20.73
CA TYR A 10 -26.22 -12.86 21.10
C TYR A 10 -25.72 -13.22 22.50
N ALA A 11 -26.63 -13.57 23.42
CA ALA A 11 -26.27 -14.00 24.77
C ALA A 11 -25.57 -15.38 24.79
N ASP A 12 -25.88 -16.27 23.85
CA ASP A 12 -25.23 -17.58 23.77
C ASP A 12 -23.73 -17.45 23.43
N LEU A 13 -23.35 -16.39 22.70
CA LEU A 13 -21.97 -16.12 22.33
C LEU A 13 -21.05 -15.83 23.53
N ALA A 14 -21.61 -15.38 24.66
CA ALA A 14 -20.83 -15.14 25.87
C ALA A 14 -20.15 -16.42 26.39
N ARG A 15 -20.67 -17.62 26.06
CA ARG A 15 -20.05 -18.91 26.41
C ARG A 15 -18.74 -19.15 25.66
N ASP A 16 -18.65 -18.63 24.44
CA ASP A 16 -17.51 -18.81 23.56
C ASP A 16 -16.43 -17.74 23.78
N PHE A 17 -16.72 -16.71 24.59
CA PHE A 17 -15.77 -15.66 24.93
C PHE A 17 -14.86 -16.12 26.08
N THR A 18 -13.69 -16.67 25.73
CA THR A 18 -12.71 -17.19 26.71
C THR A 18 -11.55 -16.23 27.00
N ALA A 19 -11.24 -15.34 26.05
CA ALA A 19 -10.06 -14.47 26.09
C ALA A 19 -8.74 -15.19 26.45
N GLU A 20 -8.61 -16.47 26.09
CA GLU A 20 -7.49 -17.34 26.48
C GLU A 20 -6.13 -16.87 25.93
N ASN A 21 -6.13 -16.07 24.86
CA ASN A 21 -4.94 -15.49 24.25
C ASN A 21 -4.81 -13.98 24.54
N PHE A 22 -5.61 -13.43 25.45
CA PHE A 22 -5.54 -12.01 25.79
C PHE A 22 -4.30 -11.71 26.65
N ASP A 23 -3.33 -11.05 26.02
CA ASP A 23 -2.19 -10.43 26.69
C ASP A 23 -2.36 -8.89 26.70
N PRO A 24 -2.63 -8.28 27.87
CA PRO A 24 -2.85 -6.84 27.97
C PRO A 24 -1.58 -6.03 27.65
N ASP A 25 -0.38 -6.54 27.95
CA ASP A 25 0.89 -5.86 27.63
C ASP A 25 1.12 -5.87 26.11
N GLN A 26 0.85 -6.98 25.43
CA GLN A 26 0.88 -7.06 23.97
C GLN A 26 -0.12 -6.08 23.35
N PHE A 27 -1.36 -6.06 23.84
CA PHE A 27 -2.40 -5.16 23.36
C PHE A 27 -1.97 -3.70 23.52
N ALA A 28 -1.50 -3.31 24.72
CA ALA A 28 -1.05 -1.95 24.98
C ALA A 28 0.17 -1.58 24.13
N SER A 29 1.08 -2.52 23.84
CA SER A 29 2.19 -2.30 22.92
C SER A 29 1.71 -2.02 21.49
N ILE A 30 0.65 -2.68 21.03
CA ILE A 30 0.06 -2.42 19.71
C ILE A 30 -0.56 -1.02 19.69
N VAL A 31 -1.35 -0.67 20.70
CA VAL A 31 -1.93 0.68 20.84
C VAL A 31 -0.84 1.75 20.90
N LYS A 32 0.26 1.50 21.62
CA LYS A 32 1.41 2.42 21.64
C LYS A 32 2.02 2.61 20.26
N SER A 33 2.19 1.50 19.53
CA SER A 33 2.77 1.52 18.18
C SER A 33 1.88 2.25 17.17
N SER A 34 0.57 2.36 17.43
CA SER A 34 -0.35 3.15 16.59
C SER A 34 -0.24 4.67 16.82
N GLY A 35 0.70 5.15 17.64
CA GLY A 35 0.85 6.58 17.95
C GLY A 35 -0.25 7.15 18.86
N ALA A 36 -1.18 6.32 19.32
CA ALA A 36 -2.28 6.74 20.17
C ALA A 36 -1.77 7.35 21.48
N ARG A 37 -2.40 8.47 21.88
CA ARG A 37 -2.13 9.13 23.17
C ARG A 37 -3.17 8.78 24.22
N TYR A 38 -4.30 8.23 23.82
CA TYR A 38 -5.33 7.69 24.68
C TYR A 38 -5.87 6.39 24.07
N PHE A 39 -6.61 5.59 24.84
CA PHE A 39 -7.31 4.40 24.38
C PHE A 39 -8.62 4.21 25.13
N VAL A 40 -9.71 3.89 24.42
CA VAL A 40 -11.02 3.71 25.02
C VAL A 40 -11.54 2.29 24.78
N LEU A 41 -11.62 1.53 25.87
CA LEU A 41 -12.15 0.17 25.85
C LEU A 41 -13.68 0.22 25.90
N THR A 42 -14.33 -0.57 25.05
CA THR A 42 -15.77 -0.87 25.19
C THR A 42 -15.97 -1.71 26.44
N SER A 43 -16.24 -1.05 27.59
CA SER A 43 -16.38 -1.72 28.88
C SER A 43 -17.71 -2.48 29.00
N LYS A 44 -18.77 -1.90 28.42
CA LYS A 44 -20.10 -2.48 28.26
C LYS A 44 -20.74 -1.90 27.00
N HIS A 45 -21.25 -2.76 26.12
CA HIS A 45 -22.02 -2.35 24.95
C HIS A 45 -23.52 -2.68 25.15
N HIS A 46 -24.35 -2.44 24.13
CA HIS A 46 -25.81 -2.50 24.23
C HIS A 46 -26.36 -3.87 24.66
N GLU A 47 -25.59 -4.96 24.58
CA GLU A 47 -25.99 -6.28 25.09
C GLU A 47 -25.96 -6.38 26.62
N GLY A 48 -25.30 -5.45 27.32
CA GLY A 48 -25.23 -5.40 28.78
C GLY A 48 -24.17 -6.27 29.45
N PHE A 49 -23.36 -7.01 28.68
CA PHE A 49 -22.26 -7.79 29.21
C PHE A 49 -21.12 -6.86 29.63
N THR A 50 -20.76 -6.88 30.91
CA THR A 50 -19.70 -6.01 31.44
C THR A 50 -18.34 -6.72 31.42
N LEU A 51 -17.28 -6.01 31.04
CA LEU A 51 -15.90 -6.53 31.04
C LEU A 51 -15.21 -6.42 32.42
N TRP A 52 -15.98 -6.12 33.46
CA TRP A 52 -15.56 -5.95 34.84
C TRP A 52 -16.58 -6.60 35.79
N PRO A 53 -16.24 -6.90 37.05
CA PRO A 53 -17.17 -7.55 37.99
C PRO A 53 -18.21 -6.56 38.55
N SER A 54 -19.13 -6.10 37.70
CA SER A 54 -20.18 -5.17 38.13
C SER A 54 -21.13 -5.82 39.14
N LYS A 55 -21.47 -5.10 40.21
CA LYS A 55 -22.41 -5.61 41.24
C LYS A 55 -23.84 -5.74 40.72
N THR A 56 -24.17 -5.02 39.65
CA THR A 56 -25.52 -5.00 39.06
C THR A 56 -25.65 -5.92 37.83
N SER A 57 -24.54 -6.52 37.38
CA SER A 57 -24.50 -7.53 36.31
C SER A 57 -24.04 -8.90 36.83
N TRP A 58 -24.59 -9.33 37.96
CA TRP A 58 -24.26 -10.64 38.57
C TRP A 58 -24.44 -11.78 37.56
N ASN A 59 -23.41 -12.62 37.40
CA ASN A 59 -23.38 -13.74 36.45
C ASN A 59 -23.52 -13.33 34.96
N TRP A 60 -23.37 -12.05 34.63
CA TRP A 60 -23.38 -11.49 33.27
C TRP A 60 -22.23 -10.50 33.06
N ASN A 61 -21.02 -10.95 33.40
CA ASN A 61 -19.79 -10.18 33.27
C ASN A 61 -18.58 -11.10 33.06
N SER A 62 -17.44 -10.56 32.61
CA SER A 62 -16.24 -11.34 32.25
C SER A 62 -15.56 -12.07 33.41
N VAL A 63 -15.87 -11.73 34.67
CA VAL A 63 -15.32 -12.37 35.86
C VAL A 63 -16.20 -13.55 36.29
N ASP A 64 -17.51 -13.35 36.32
CA ASP A 64 -18.47 -14.39 36.70
C ASP A 64 -18.74 -15.36 35.55
N PHE A 65 -18.58 -14.94 34.30
CA PHE A 65 -18.94 -15.69 33.09
C PHE A 65 -17.91 -15.49 31.95
N GLY A 66 -17.62 -16.53 31.18
CA GLY A 66 -16.60 -16.47 30.12
C GLY A 66 -15.16 -16.47 30.67
N PRO A 67 -14.32 -15.42 30.45
CA PRO A 67 -12.87 -15.46 30.70
C PRO A 67 -12.40 -15.63 32.15
N LYS A 68 -13.29 -15.43 33.13
CA LYS A 68 -12.98 -15.41 34.56
C LYS A 68 -11.93 -14.36 34.94
N ARG A 69 -12.02 -13.18 34.31
CA ARG A 69 -10.98 -12.14 34.37
C ARG A 69 -11.58 -10.73 34.30
N ASP A 70 -11.02 -9.79 35.06
CA ASP A 70 -11.36 -8.36 35.00
C ASP A 70 -10.53 -7.70 33.90
N LEU A 71 -11.09 -7.70 32.68
CA LEU A 71 -10.39 -7.24 31.48
C LEU A 71 -10.18 -5.73 31.48
N VAL A 72 -11.05 -4.98 32.19
CA VAL A 72 -10.89 -3.53 32.36
C VAL A 72 -9.67 -3.23 33.23
N ALA A 73 -9.51 -3.92 34.37
CA ALA A 73 -8.36 -3.75 35.25
C ALA A 73 -7.03 -4.08 34.53
N ASP A 74 -6.97 -5.24 33.88
CA ASP A 74 -5.78 -5.69 33.17
C ASP A 74 -5.32 -4.69 32.11
N LEU A 75 -6.27 -4.19 31.31
CA LEU A 75 -5.95 -3.28 30.22
C LEU A 75 -5.64 -1.87 30.71
N LYS A 76 -6.29 -1.40 31.78
CA LYS A 76 -5.90 -0.14 32.47
C LYS A 76 -4.42 -0.18 32.82
N THR A 77 -3.99 -1.22 33.53
CA THR A 77 -2.61 -1.35 33.98
C THR A 77 -1.62 -1.34 32.81
N ALA A 78 -1.90 -2.08 31.74
CA ALA A 78 -1.01 -2.15 30.58
C ALA A 78 -0.97 -0.84 29.76
N ILE A 79 -2.10 -0.17 29.56
CA ILE A 79 -2.18 1.09 28.79
C ILE A 79 -1.47 2.23 29.54
N ILE A 80 -1.70 2.38 30.84
CA ILE A 80 -1.04 3.41 31.67
C ILE A 80 0.48 3.18 31.70
N LYS A 81 0.94 1.92 31.77
CA LYS A 81 2.37 1.55 31.68
C LYS A 81 3.04 2.04 30.39
N GLN A 82 2.29 2.15 29.30
CA GLN A 82 2.75 2.70 28.01
C GLN A 82 2.69 4.24 27.92
N LYS A 83 2.30 4.92 29.01
CA LYS A 83 2.04 6.38 29.07
C LYS A 83 1.00 6.81 28.03
N ILE A 84 -0.09 6.07 27.96
CA ILE A 84 -1.26 6.33 27.13
C ILE A 84 -2.42 6.59 28.10
N HIS A 85 -3.22 7.63 27.84
CA HIS A 85 -4.39 7.93 28.67
C HIS A 85 -5.44 6.83 28.52
N PHE A 86 -6.02 6.39 29.63
CA PHE A 86 -6.96 5.28 29.63
C PHE A 86 -8.40 5.78 29.69
N GLY A 87 -9.30 5.23 28.87
CA GLY A 87 -10.70 5.59 28.87
C GLY A 87 -11.63 4.40 28.71
N LEU A 88 -12.91 4.62 28.99
CA LEU A 88 -13.95 3.59 28.96
C LEU A 88 -15.17 4.09 28.20
N TYR A 89 -15.59 3.30 27.22
CA TYR A 89 -16.88 3.41 26.58
C TYR A 89 -17.92 2.70 27.44
N PHE A 90 -19.09 3.31 27.59
CA PHE A 90 -20.22 2.79 28.35
C PHE A 90 -21.52 3.00 27.58
N SER A 91 -22.22 1.90 27.32
CA SER A 91 -23.57 1.99 26.80
C SER A 91 -24.60 2.23 27.92
N GLN A 92 -25.41 3.27 27.76
CA GLN A 92 -26.44 3.65 28.71
C GLN A 92 -27.57 2.62 28.80
N PHE A 93 -28.02 2.05 27.67
CA PHE A 93 -29.12 1.08 27.61
C PHE A 93 -28.67 -0.37 27.39
N GLU A 94 -29.60 -1.30 27.64
CA GLU A 94 -29.39 -2.73 27.43
C GLU A 94 -30.55 -3.36 26.63
N TRP A 95 -30.24 -4.03 25.52
CA TRP A 95 -31.20 -4.61 24.58
C TRP A 95 -32.21 -5.56 25.19
N PHE A 96 -31.80 -6.29 26.23
CA PHE A 96 -32.54 -7.42 26.80
C PHE A 96 -32.85 -7.25 28.28
N ASN A 97 -32.44 -6.14 28.90
CA ASN A 97 -32.65 -5.95 30.33
C ASN A 97 -34.14 -5.74 30.61
N PRO A 98 -34.80 -6.59 31.41
CA PRO A 98 -36.23 -6.47 31.68
C PRO A 98 -36.60 -5.15 32.33
N LEU A 99 -35.72 -4.58 33.17
CA LEU A 99 -35.97 -3.26 33.78
C LEU A 99 -36.01 -2.17 32.70
N TYR A 100 -35.08 -2.21 31.74
CA TYR A 100 -35.03 -1.21 30.65
C TYR A 100 -36.29 -1.27 29.77
N ILE A 101 -36.70 -2.47 29.40
CA ILE A 101 -37.91 -2.71 28.61
C ILE A 101 -39.15 -2.25 29.39
N ASN A 102 -39.23 -2.59 30.69
CA ASN A 102 -40.37 -2.25 31.53
C ASN A 102 -40.47 -0.75 31.83
N ASP A 103 -39.35 -0.07 32.06
CA ASP A 103 -39.28 1.39 32.22
C ASP A 103 -39.91 2.08 31.01
N GLY A 104 -39.60 1.57 29.82
CA GLY A 104 -40.15 2.08 28.57
C GLY A 104 -41.65 1.93 28.43
N THR A 105 -42.23 0.88 29.01
CA THR A 105 -43.67 0.62 28.97
C THR A 105 -44.47 1.31 30.08
N ASN A 106 -43.82 1.63 31.21
CA ASN A 106 -44.51 2.08 32.44
C ASN A 106 -44.06 3.46 32.95
N ASN A 107 -43.23 4.19 32.19
CA ASN A 107 -42.68 5.50 32.55
C ASN A 107 -41.99 5.50 33.94
N ARG A 108 -41.12 4.51 34.16
CA ARG A 108 -40.30 4.35 35.38
C ARG A 108 -38.81 4.60 35.08
N THR A 109 -37.98 4.60 36.12
CA THR A 109 -36.51 4.76 36.05
C THR A 109 -35.77 3.60 36.73
N ASP A 110 -36.44 2.46 36.93
CA ASP A 110 -35.94 1.33 37.71
C ASP A 110 -34.60 0.82 37.16
N TYR A 111 -34.41 0.79 35.84
CA TYR A 111 -33.16 0.38 35.19
C TYR A 111 -32.03 1.39 35.41
N VAL A 112 -32.31 2.69 35.27
CA VAL A 112 -31.28 3.71 35.46
C VAL A 112 -30.83 3.73 36.92
N ASP A 113 -31.78 3.65 37.86
CA ASP A 113 -31.53 3.69 39.29
C ASP A 113 -30.78 2.47 39.81
N GLN A 114 -31.11 1.28 39.29
CA GLN A 114 -30.59 0.01 39.82
C GLN A 114 -29.43 -0.57 39.01
N VAL A 115 -29.26 -0.19 37.74
CA VAL A 115 -28.28 -0.81 36.84
C VAL A 115 -27.33 0.23 36.24
N SER A 116 -27.84 1.12 35.39
CA SER A 116 -27.00 1.98 34.55
C SER A 116 -26.21 3.01 35.38
N TYR A 117 -26.87 3.74 36.28
CA TYR A 117 -26.22 4.77 37.10
C TYR A 117 -25.19 4.18 38.08
N PRO A 118 -25.49 3.09 38.83
CA PRO A 118 -24.48 2.40 39.63
C PRO A 118 -23.27 1.92 38.82
N GLN A 119 -23.48 1.39 37.61
CA GLN A 119 -22.38 0.95 36.74
C GLN A 119 -21.50 2.12 36.27
N MET A 120 -22.10 3.27 35.93
CA MET A 120 -21.33 4.46 35.57
C MET A 120 -20.45 4.94 36.73
N LEU A 121 -20.95 4.87 37.96
CA LEU A 121 -20.16 5.15 39.15
C LEU A 121 -19.04 4.11 39.36
N GLU A 122 -19.31 2.82 39.15
CA GLU A 122 -18.31 1.76 39.26
C GLU A 122 -17.15 1.98 38.29
N ILE A 123 -17.43 2.27 37.01
CA ILE A 123 -16.35 2.42 36.02
C ILE A 123 -15.45 3.62 36.33
N VAL A 124 -16.02 4.69 36.88
CA VAL A 124 -15.26 5.89 37.25
C VAL A 124 -14.46 5.64 38.53
N ASN A 125 -15.10 5.13 39.59
CA ASN A 125 -14.46 4.98 40.89
C ASN A 125 -13.43 3.84 40.92
N ASN A 126 -13.66 2.74 40.20
CA ASN A 126 -12.76 1.59 40.25
C ASN A 126 -11.60 1.73 39.26
N TYR A 127 -11.83 2.36 38.11
CA TYR A 127 -10.85 2.39 37.03
C TYR A 127 -10.32 3.79 36.72
N GLU A 128 -10.87 4.85 37.31
CA GLU A 128 -10.38 6.23 37.17
C GLU A 128 -10.03 6.60 35.72
N PRO A 129 -10.93 6.31 34.75
CA PRO A 129 -10.64 6.60 33.36
C PRO A 129 -10.46 8.11 33.17
N GLU A 130 -9.52 8.46 32.31
CA GLU A 130 -9.32 9.83 31.85
C GLU A 130 -10.32 10.24 30.78
N VAL A 131 -11.11 9.29 30.26
CA VAL A 131 -12.21 9.53 29.33
C VAL A 131 -13.36 8.57 29.60
N VAL A 132 -14.57 9.09 29.72
CA VAL A 132 -15.81 8.30 29.67
C VAL A 132 -16.54 8.64 28.37
N TRP A 133 -16.72 7.65 27.48
CA TRP A 133 -17.56 7.79 26.29
C TRP A 133 -18.91 7.15 26.56
N SER A 134 -19.96 7.96 26.67
CA SER A 134 -21.32 7.45 26.77
C SER A 134 -21.97 7.31 25.39
N ASP A 135 -22.71 6.23 25.17
CA ASP A 135 -23.48 5.96 23.95
C ASP A 135 -24.78 5.26 24.32
N GLY A 136 -25.80 5.29 23.45
CA GLY A 136 -27.07 4.60 23.73
C GLY A 136 -28.19 5.49 24.26
N ASP A 137 -28.07 6.81 24.21
CA ASP A 137 -29.03 7.76 24.78
C ASP A 137 -30.28 8.01 23.91
N TRP A 138 -30.24 7.59 22.65
CA TRP A 138 -31.11 7.93 21.51
C TRP A 138 -32.62 8.00 21.79
N ASP A 139 -33.16 7.11 22.64
CA ASP A 139 -34.61 6.90 22.81
C ASP A 139 -35.17 7.44 24.14
N ARG A 140 -34.34 8.11 24.96
CA ARG A 140 -34.74 8.68 26.25
C ARG A 140 -34.13 10.05 26.48
N SER A 141 -34.69 10.80 27.42
CA SER A 141 -34.19 12.14 27.77
C SER A 141 -32.98 12.09 28.71
N ASP A 142 -32.22 13.19 28.75
CA ASP A 142 -31.13 13.41 29.71
C ASP A 142 -31.58 13.30 31.18
N THR A 143 -32.86 13.57 31.45
CA THR A 143 -33.46 13.44 32.79
C THR A 143 -33.64 11.98 33.18
N TYR A 144 -34.12 11.13 32.27
CA TYR A 144 -34.23 9.69 32.51
C TYR A 144 -32.85 9.09 32.79
N TRP A 145 -31.84 9.46 32.00
CA TRP A 145 -30.47 8.96 32.14
C TRP A 145 -29.69 9.53 33.32
N LYS A 146 -30.28 10.46 34.08
CA LYS A 146 -29.59 11.18 35.16
C LYS A 146 -28.30 11.86 34.70
N SER A 147 -28.22 12.26 33.43
CA SER A 147 -26.98 12.76 32.83
C SER A 147 -26.45 14.00 33.54
N LYS A 148 -27.34 14.92 33.94
CA LYS A 148 -26.95 16.15 34.68
C LYS A 148 -26.38 15.83 36.06
N GLU A 149 -26.96 14.86 36.76
CA GLU A 149 -26.53 14.41 38.08
C GLU A 149 -25.17 13.71 37.98
N PHE A 150 -25.02 12.79 37.02
CA PHE A 150 -23.77 12.11 36.75
C PHE A 150 -22.66 13.09 36.35
N LEU A 151 -22.92 14.05 35.44
CA LEU A 151 -21.93 15.04 35.03
C LEU A 151 -21.58 16.01 36.17
N ALA A 152 -22.56 16.42 36.99
CA ALA A 152 -22.30 17.24 38.17
C ALA A 152 -21.41 16.51 39.18
N TRP A 153 -21.67 15.23 39.42
CA TRP A 153 -20.82 14.37 40.24
C TRP A 153 -19.43 14.22 39.60
N LEU A 154 -19.36 13.88 38.30
CA LEU A 154 -18.13 13.65 37.58
C LEU A 154 -17.22 14.89 37.56
N TYR A 155 -17.74 16.10 37.35
CA TYR A 155 -16.91 17.30 37.23
C TYR A 155 -16.65 18.04 38.55
N ASN A 156 -17.50 17.88 39.55
CA ASN A 156 -17.29 18.52 40.85
C ASN A 156 -16.60 17.60 41.87
N GLU A 157 -16.72 16.28 41.68
CA GLU A 157 -16.23 15.28 42.64
C GLU A 157 -15.24 14.28 42.01
N SER A 158 -15.14 14.18 40.68
CA SER A 158 -14.20 13.26 40.00
C SER A 158 -13.17 14.00 39.12
N CYS A 159 -12.06 13.32 38.76
CA CYS A 159 -10.80 14.02 38.49
C CYS A 159 -10.26 14.09 37.04
N ASN A 160 -10.93 13.69 35.94
CA ASN A 160 -10.22 13.64 34.61
C ASN A 160 -11.06 13.88 33.32
N GLY A 161 -10.39 14.32 32.22
CA GLY A 161 -10.96 14.39 30.85
C GLY A 161 -9.96 14.64 29.69
N ASN A 162 -9.91 13.80 28.62
CA ASN A 162 -10.01 14.16 27.15
C ASN A 162 -9.58 13.09 26.07
N LEU A 163 -10.38 13.03 24.97
CA LEU A 163 -10.26 12.51 23.55
C LEU A 163 -10.04 10.99 23.24
N LEU A 164 -10.45 10.48 22.05
CA LEU A 164 -11.03 9.11 21.81
C LEU A 164 -10.63 8.20 20.61
N LEU A 165 -10.36 6.91 20.90
CA LEU A 165 -10.05 5.81 19.96
C LEU A 165 -10.69 4.54 20.54
N ASN A 166 -11.71 4.00 19.87
CA ASN A 166 -12.45 2.80 20.29
C ASN A 166 -12.04 1.60 19.44
N ILE A 167 -11.49 0.55 20.06
CA ILE A 167 -11.09 -0.70 19.38
C ILE A 167 -11.49 -1.88 20.26
N GLY A 168 -12.43 -2.69 19.77
CA GLY A 168 -12.87 -3.91 20.44
C GLY A 168 -12.06 -5.14 19.99
N PRO A 169 -11.69 -6.06 20.92
CA PRO A 169 -11.06 -7.33 20.58
C PRO A 169 -12.04 -8.32 19.91
N ASP A 170 -11.51 -9.33 19.22
CA ASP A 170 -12.28 -10.48 18.74
C ASP A 170 -12.71 -11.41 19.89
N LYS A 171 -13.46 -12.46 19.57
CA LYS A 171 -13.94 -13.46 20.55
C LYS A 171 -12.84 -14.20 21.32
N TYR A 172 -11.59 -14.13 20.87
CA TYR A 172 -10.42 -14.71 21.54
C TYR A 172 -9.59 -13.65 22.29
N GLY A 173 -10.05 -12.39 22.33
CA GLY A 173 -9.34 -11.30 22.97
C GLY A 173 -8.27 -10.62 22.10
N ARG A 174 -8.18 -10.93 20.81
CA ARG A 174 -7.13 -10.41 19.90
C ARG A 174 -7.64 -9.23 19.10
N ILE A 175 -6.76 -8.29 18.75
CA ILE A 175 -7.08 -7.33 17.68
C ILE A 175 -7.02 -8.12 16.36
N PRO A 176 -8.07 -8.17 15.54
CA PRO A 176 -7.97 -8.87 14.26
C PRO A 176 -6.83 -8.29 13.41
N PRO A 177 -6.06 -9.12 12.67
CA PRO A 177 -4.86 -8.66 11.95
C PRO A 177 -5.12 -7.46 11.00
N ILE A 178 -6.31 -7.37 10.41
CA ILE A 178 -6.69 -6.23 9.55
C ILE A 178 -6.81 -4.92 10.33
N PHE A 179 -7.23 -4.96 11.59
CA PHE A 179 -7.26 -3.79 12.47
C PHE A 179 -5.86 -3.48 12.99
N GLU A 180 -5.02 -4.48 13.27
CA GLU A 180 -3.61 -4.24 13.58
C GLU A 180 -2.88 -3.51 12.44
N ASP A 181 -3.03 -3.98 11.21
CA ASP A 181 -2.46 -3.34 10.01
C ASP A 181 -2.93 -1.88 9.88
N ARG A 182 -4.23 -1.63 10.07
CA ARG A 182 -4.80 -0.28 10.02
C ARG A 182 -4.29 0.61 11.15
N LEU A 183 -4.12 0.06 12.35
CA LEU A 183 -3.58 0.78 13.48
C LEU A 183 -2.11 1.13 13.29
N ARG A 184 -1.32 0.20 12.74
CA ARG A 184 0.07 0.48 12.36
C ARG A 184 0.13 1.56 11.28
N ALA A 185 -0.67 1.46 10.23
CA ALA A 185 -0.74 2.47 9.19
C ALA A 185 -1.18 3.85 9.73
N LEU A 186 -2.15 3.88 10.66
CA LEU A 186 -2.53 5.11 11.37
C LEU A 186 -1.39 5.62 12.24
N GLY A 187 -0.64 4.74 12.91
CA GLY A 187 0.54 5.09 13.68
C GLY A 187 1.66 5.66 12.84
N ASP A 188 1.94 5.08 11.68
CA ASP A 188 2.93 5.59 10.73
C ASP A 188 2.52 6.96 10.22
N PHE A 189 1.24 7.14 9.90
CA PHE A 189 0.66 8.43 9.54
C PHE A 189 0.83 9.44 10.68
N VAL A 190 0.40 9.11 11.90
CA VAL A 190 0.49 10.00 13.06
C VAL A 190 1.95 10.33 13.35
N ASN A 191 2.87 9.36 13.36
CA ASN A 191 4.29 9.59 13.61
C ASN A 191 4.92 10.54 12.58
N THR A 192 4.55 10.37 11.31
CA THR A 192 5.04 11.19 10.19
C THR A 192 4.49 12.62 10.26
N HIS A 193 3.23 12.77 10.67
CA HIS A 193 2.51 14.05 10.63
C HIS A 193 2.26 14.65 12.03
N GLN A 194 2.91 14.12 13.08
CA GLN A 194 2.59 14.42 14.48
C GLN A 194 2.70 15.90 14.81
N GLU A 195 3.61 16.63 14.17
CA GLU A 195 3.78 18.08 14.37
C GLU A 195 2.62 18.92 13.80
N ALA A 196 1.87 18.40 12.82
CA ALA A 196 0.67 19.02 12.29
C ALA A 196 -0.59 18.68 13.10
N ILE A 197 -0.53 17.62 13.91
CA ILE A 197 -1.64 17.06 14.67
C ILE A 197 -1.60 17.53 16.12
N PHE A 198 -0.49 17.30 16.82
CA PHE A 198 -0.38 17.54 18.25
C PHE A 198 0.15 18.94 18.55
N GLY A 199 -0.48 19.62 19.51
CA GLY A 199 -0.07 20.96 19.92
C GLY A 199 -0.37 22.05 18.88
N THR A 200 -1.05 21.70 17.79
CA THR A 200 -1.54 22.66 16.81
C THR A 200 -2.91 23.20 17.24
N LYS A 201 -3.23 24.41 16.78
CA LYS A 201 -4.57 25.00 16.92
C LYS A 201 -5.18 25.19 15.54
N PRO A 202 -6.52 25.25 15.43
CA PRO A 202 -7.17 25.61 14.18
C PRO A 202 -6.60 26.91 13.60
N TRP A 203 -6.45 26.97 12.28
CA TRP A 203 -6.15 28.23 11.59
C TRP A 203 -7.37 29.16 11.63
N ILE A 204 -7.17 30.48 11.59
CA ILE A 204 -8.27 31.45 11.61
C ILE A 204 -9.25 31.18 10.45
N GLN A 205 -8.73 30.84 9.28
CA GLN A 205 -9.52 30.40 8.13
C GLN A 205 -9.34 28.88 7.98
N GLN A 206 -10.17 28.09 8.67
CA GLN A 206 -9.92 26.65 8.87
C GLN A 206 -9.92 25.82 7.58
N THR A 207 -10.58 26.31 6.52
CA THR A 207 -10.72 25.62 5.24
C THR A 207 -10.82 26.61 4.08
N ASP A 208 -10.26 26.22 2.93
CA ASP A 208 -10.47 26.88 1.63
C ASP A 208 -11.48 26.11 0.73
N SER A 209 -11.72 24.83 1.04
CA SER A 209 -12.67 23.93 0.37
C SER A 209 -12.87 22.66 1.20
N ASP A 210 -13.84 21.82 0.82
CA ASP A 210 -14.07 20.51 1.44
C ASP A 210 -12.80 19.63 1.52
N SER A 211 -11.82 19.90 0.66
CA SER A 211 -10.59 19.13 0.51
C SER A 211 -9.32 19.83 1.02
N ILE A 212 -9.41 21.07 1.54
CA ILE A 212 -8.25 21.82 2.04
C ILE A 212 -8.53 22.37 3.43
N TRP A 213 -7.77 21.90 4.42
CA TRP A 213 -7.92 22.27 5.83
C TRP A 213 -6.60 22.78 6.43
N TYR A 214 -6.68 23.60 7.47
CA TYR A 214 -5.51 24.24 8.05
C TYR A 214 -5.44 24.12 9.58
N THR A 215 -4.26 23.72 10.06
CA THR A 215 -3.84 23.86 11.47
C THR A 215 -2.57 24.69 11.55
N SER A 216 -2.24 25.25 12.71
CA SER A 216 -0.98 25.98 12.89
C SER A 216 -0.34 25.75 14.25
N SER A 217 0.97 25.97 14.31
CA SER A 217 1.76 25.98 15.55
C SER A 217 2.69 27.21 15.59
N LEU A 218 3.31 27.45 16.74
CA LEU A 218 4.35 28.47 16.92
C LEU A 218 5.73 27.80 16.95
N LYS A 219 6.77 28.48 16.43
CA LYS A 219 8.15 27.96 16.47
C LYS A 219 8.68 27.84 17.89
N ASP A 220 8.33 28.79 18.76
CA ASP A 220 8.66 28.77 20.20
C ASP A 220 7.39 28.71 21.06
N SER A 221 7.28 27.69 21.90
CA SER A 221 6.11 27.38 22.74
C SER A 221 6.10 28.10 24.11
N SER A 222 7.09 28.96 24.38
CA SER A 222 7.40 29.56 25.69
C SER A 222 6.46 30.68 26.18
N GLY A 223 5.19 30.70 25.74
CA GLY A 223 4.24 31.75 26.15
C GLY A 223 2.77 31.52 25.82
N LEU A 224 2.34 30.29 25.58
CA LEU A 224 0.95 30.00 25.23
C LEU A 224 0.02 30.09 26.44
N LYS A 225 -0.99 30.97 26.38
CA LYS A 225 -2.16 30.89 27.26
C LYS A 225 -3.11 29.79 26.74
N SER A 226 -3.52 28.88 27.63
CA SER A 226 -4.32 27.68 27.32
C SER A 226 -5.77 27.99 26.92
N ASP A 227 -6.25 29.22 27.15
CA ASP A 227 -7.63 29.67 26.95
C ASP A 227 -7.96 30.11 25.51
N ARG A 228 -6.97 30.25 24.62
CA ARG A 228 -7.20 30.73 23.24
C ARG A 228 -7.45 29.61 22.25
N ILE A 229 -8.48 29.76 21.42
CA ILE A 229 -8.83 28.82 20.33
C ILE A 229 -7.84 28.90 19.15
N PHE A 230 -7.25 30.07 18.87
CA PHE A 230 -6.31 30.30 17.74
C PHE A 230 -4.91 30.73 18.20
N ASN A 231 -3.89 30.46 17.38
CA ASN A 231 -2.52 30.96 17.62
C ASN A 231 -2.33 32.43 17.15
N PRO A 232 -1.47 33.23 17.82
CA PRO A 232 -1.09 34.56 17.35
C PRO A 232 -0.31 34.48 16.03
N GLN A 233 -0.75 35.22 15.01
CA GLN A 233 -0.22 35.11 13.65
C GLN A 233 0.83 36.17 13.36
N THR A 234 2.09 35.75 13.26
CA THR A 234 3.19 36.61 12.81
C THR A 234 4.07 35.88 11.81
N GLN A 235 4.64 36.60 10.83
CA GLN A 235 5.46 36.01 9.77
C GLN A 235 6.68 35.25 10.30
N ALA A 236 7.23 35.66 11.45
CA ALA A 236 8.46 35.07 11.99
C ALA A 236 8.21 33.80 12.83
N ASN A 237 7.03 33.66 13.43
CA ASN A 237 6.79 32.67 14.48
C ASN A 237 5.62 31.71 14.18
N THR A 238 5.13 31.63 12.94
CA THR A 238 3.98 30.78 12.59
C THR A 238 4.39 29.67 11.63
N ILE A 239 4.04 28.43 11.97
CA ILE A 239 4.06 27.29 11.04
C ILE A 239 2.62 26.97 10.68
N ILE A 240 2.32 26.89 9.38
CA ILE A 240 0.99 26.57 8.86
C ILE A 240 1.05 25.19 8.22
N TYR A 241 0.17 24.30 8.66
CA TYR A 241 -0.01 22.97 8.11
C TYR A 241 -1.27 22.96 7.24
N ALA A 242 -1.09 22.69 5.95
CA ALA A 242 -2.19 22.55 4.99
C ALA A 242 -2.45 21.05 4.74
N TRP A 243 -3.64 20.60 5.12
CA TRP A 243 -4.14 19.26 4.90
C TRP A 243 -4.89 19.20 3.58
N ILE A 244 -4.38 18.41 2.64
CA ILE A 244 -4.92 18.29 1.29
C ILE A 244 -5.53 16.89 1.15
N LEU A 245 -6.85 16.81 1.08
CA LEU A 245 -7.59 15.54 1.05
C LEU A 245 -7.78 14.99 -0.37
N ASP A 246 -7.67 15.84 -1.39
CA ASP A 246 -7.78 15.46 -2.80
C ASP A 246 -6.52 15.78 -3.59
N PHE A 247 -6.12 14.86 -4.47
CA PHE A 247 -5.00 15.09 -5.37
C PHE A 247 -5.31 16.23 -6.37
N PRO A 248 -4.43 17.23 -6.51
CA PRO A 248 -4.64 18.31 -7.45
C PRO A 248 -4.55 17.84 -8.89
N LYS A 249 -5.54 18.24 -9.71
CA LYS A 249 -5.68 17.82 -11.11
C LYS A 249 -4.47 18.10 -12.02
N ASN A 250 -3.56 19.00 -11.61
CA ASN A 250 -2.35 19.38 -12.37
C ASN A 250 -1.07 19.44 -11.50
N ASN A 251 -1.02 18.79 -10.34
CA ASN A 251 0.10 18.90 -9.39
C ASN A 251 0.42 20.35 -8.99
N LEU A 252 -0.58 21.21 -9.01
CA LEU A 252 -0.53 22.60 -8.54
C LEU A 252 -1.66 22.78 -7.53
N ILE A 253 -1.32 23.32 -6.37
CA ILE A 253 -2.30 23.63 -5.31
C ILE A 253 -2.23 25.12 -5.03
N GLU A 254 -3.36 25.80 -5.13
CA GLU A 254 -3.48 27.17 -4.65
C GLU A 254 -4.14 27.13 -3.27
N LEU A 255 -3.51 27.79 -2.30
CA LEU A 255 -3.92 27.91 -0.90
C LEU A 255 -4.31 29.37 -0.61
N PRO A 256 -5.54 29.80 -0.97
CA PRO A 256 -6.04 31.16 -0.78
C PRO A 256 -5.85 31.76 0.62
N SER A 257 -5.99 30.92 1.65
CA SER A 257 -5.87 31.32 3.06
C SER A 257 -4.45 31.65 3.51
N VAL A 258 -3.43 31.31 2.70
CA VAL A 258 -2.02 31.52 3.04
C VAL A 258 -1.46 32.65 2.18
N LYS A 259 -1.13 33.77 2.85
CA LYS A 259 -0.52 34.96 2.23
C LYS A 259 0.85 35.23 2.84
N PHE A 260 1.83 35.60 2.01
CA PHE A 260 3.18 35.94 2.46
C PHE A 260 3.74 37.12 1.65
N THR A 261 4.66 37.91 2.22
CA THR A 261 5.18 39.12 1.56
C THR A 261 6.62 38.99 1.06
N ASN A 262 7.47 38.20 1.74
CA ASN A 262 8.91 38.15 1.45
C ASN A 262 9.40 36.75 1.10
N GLN A 263 9.43 35.84 2.08
CA GLN A 263 9.96 34.47 1.91
C GLN A 263 9.03 33.47 2.59
N ILE A 264 8.74 32.39 1.89
CA ILE A 264 8.04 31.23 2.43
C ILE A 264 8.85 29.98 2.10
N GLN A 265 8.94 29.05 3.04
CA GLN A 265 9.47 27.72 2.81
C GLN A 265 8.31 26.75 2.89
N VAL A 266 8.13 25.97 1.83
CA VAL A 266 7.11 24.93 1.77
C VAL A 266 7.83 23.59 1.71
N GLN A 267 7.41 22.68 2.56
CA GLN A 267 7.96 21.34 2.67
C GLN A 267 6.81 20.36 2.68
N LEU A 268 6.97 19.24 1.98
CA LEU A 268 6.05 18.13 2.11
C LEU A 268 6.30 17.45 3.46
N LEU A 269 5.32 17.55 4.37
CA LEU A 269 5.44 17.03 5.72
C LEU A 269 5.79 15.53 5.71
N GLY A 270 6.72 15.13 6.57
CA GLY A 270 7.23 13.76 6.61
C GLY A 270 8.38 13.47 5.63
N THR A 271 8.82 14.44 4.84
CA THR A 271 9.91 14.29 3.86
C THR A 271 10.84 15.50 3.88
N ASP A 272 12.06 15.38 3.34
CA ASP A 272 12.96 16.52 3.12
C ASP A 272 12.66 17.29 1.82
N ILE A 273 11.56 16.96 1.13
CA ILE A 273 11.21 17.55 -0.16
C ILE A 273 10.71 18.98 0.06
N LYS A 274 11.54 19.93 -0.35
CA LYS A 274 11.16 21.34 -0.46
C LYS A 274 10.38 21.56 -1.74
N LEU A 275 9.21 22.16 -1.60
CA LEU A 275 8.30 22.41 -2.70
C LEU A 275 8.49 23.83 -3.23
N PRO A 276 8.64 24.02 -4.55
CA PRO A 276 8.58 25.34 -5.13
C PRO A 276 7.22 25.97 -4.81
N ALA A 277 7.24 27.20 -4.33
CA ALA A 277 6.02 27.93 -4.05
C ALA A 277 6.16 29.40 -4.42
N THR A 278 5.09 29.97 -4.95
CA THR A 278 5.02 31.36 -5.40
C THR A 278 3.69 31.98 -4.99
N MET A 279 3.56 33.29 -5.17
CA MET A 279 2.27 33.94 -4.98
C MET A 279 1.38 33.72 -6.21
N GLY A 280 0.28 33.00 -6.01
CA GLY A 280 -0.78 32.80 -7.00
C GLY A 280 -1.73 33.99 -7.09
N ARG A 281 -2.85 33.81 -7.79
CA ARG A 281 -3.88 34.85 -7.96
C ARG A 281 -4.70 35.08 -6.70
N LYS A 282 -4.92 34.02 -5.91
CA LYS A 282 -5.75 34.02 -4.70
C LYS A 282 -4.94 33.88 -3.42
N GLY A 283 -3.82 33.17 -3.48
CA GLY A 283 -2.97 32.88 -2.32
C GLY A 283 -1.75 32.06 -2.72
N LEU A 284 -1.14 31.36 -1.78
CA LEU A 284 0.09 30.60 -1.99
C LEU A 284 -0.13 29.50 -3.04
N LEU A 285 0.62 29.55 -4.14
CA LEU A 285 0.63 28.51 -5.16
C LEU A 285 1.81 27.58 -4.90
N VAL A 286 1.53 26.30 -4.64
CA VAL A 286 2.52 25.25 -4.38
C VAL A 286 2.61 24.32 -5.58
N ASP A 287 3.84 24.05 -6.01
CA ASP A 287 4.16 23.15 -7.12
C ASP A 287 4.55 21.77 -6.62
N LEU A 288 3.69 20.80 -6.89
CA LEU A 288 3.89 19.40 -6.56
C LEU A 288 4.40 18.57 -7.75
N ARG A 289 4.75 19.18 -8.89
CA ARG A 289 5.17 18.41 -10.09
C ARG A 289 6.46 17.62 -9.89
N GLY A 290 7.27 17.99 -8.90
CA GLY A 290 8.45 17.23 -8.45
C GLY A 290 8.13 16.10 -7.45
N VAL A 291 6.88 16.02 -6.98
CA VAL A 291 6.40 14.97 -6.07
C VAL A 291 5.69 13.91 -6.89
N HIS A 292 6.22 12.70 -6.84
CA HIS A 292 5.68 11.58 -7.61
C HIS A 292 4.97 10.64 -6.65
N TRP A 293 3.66 10.52 -6.79
CA TRP A 293 2.84 9.66 -5.96
C TRP A 293 2.68 8.32 -6.66
N THR A 294 3.29 7.26 -6.12
CA THR A 294 3.32 5.88 -6.66
C THR A 294 3.89 5.75 -8.10
N ARG A 295 5.17 5.38 -8.25
CA ARG A 295 5.84 5.32 -9.56
C ARG A 295 5.71 3.96 -10.26
N ALA A 296 4.49 3.51 -10.54
CA ALA A 296 4.34 2.65 -11.71
C ALA A 296 4.95 3.39 -12.92
N ARG A 297 5.55 2.68 -13.87
CA ARG A 297 6.09 3.28 -15.12
C ARG A 297 5.27 2.91 -16.34
N TYR A 298 4.55 1.81 -16.23
CA TYR A 298 3.68 1.31 -17.27
C TYR A 298 2.48 0.64 -16.62
N PHE A 299 1.40 0.57 -17.38
CA PHE A 299 0.14 -0.05 -16.99
C PHE A 299 -0.30 -0.96 -18.13
N VAL A 300 -0.70 -2.19 -17.83
CA VAL A 300 -1.17 -3.15 -18.82
C VAL A 300 -2.63 -3.49 -18.50
N LEU A 301 -3.55 -3.12 -19.39
CA LEU A 301 -4.96 -3.44 -19.26
C LEU A 301 -5.29 -4.76 -19.94
N THR A 302 -5.99 -5.66 -19.25
CA THR A 302 -6.67 -6.81 -19.86
C THR A 302 -7.77 -6.35 -20.81
N SER A 303 -7.42 -6.07 -22.07
CA SER A 303 -8.35 -5.58 -23.09
C SER A 303 -9.34 -6.66 -23.54
N LYS A 304 -8.85 -7.91 -23.62
CA LYS A 304 -9.63 -9.12 -23.90
C LYS A 304 -8.96 -10.30 -23.20
N HIS A 305 -9.72 -11.04 -22.41
CA HIS A 305 -9.27 -12.27 -21.78
C HIS A 305 -9.89 -13.50 -22.47
N HIS A 306 -9.65 -14.70 -21.94
CA HIS A 306 -9.99 -15.98 -22.57
C HIS A 306 -11.50 -16.18 -22.81
N GLU A 307 -12.37 -15.48 -22.10
CA GLU A 307 -13.81 -15.49 -22.37
C GLU A 307 -14.18 -14.77 -23.67
N GLY A 308 -13.24 -14.03 -24.28
CA GLY A 308 -13.41 -13.35 -25.56
C GLY A 308 -14.18 -12.02 -25.50
N PHE A 309 -14.56 -11.55 -24.31
CA PHE A 309 -15.22 -10.24 -24.16
C PHE A 309 -14.21 -9.12 -24.37
N THR A 310 -14.50 -8.22 -25.31
CA THR A 310 -13.61 -7.08 -25.60
C THR A 310 -14.04 -5.83 -24.85
N LEU A 311 -13.07 -5.13 -24.24
CA LEU A 311 -13.30 -3.87 -23.52
C LEU A 311 -13.35 -2.63 -24.43
N TRP A 312 -13.46 -2.86 -25.74
CA TRP A 312 -13.52 -1.87 -26.80
C TRP A 312 -14.53 -2.29 -27.88
N PRO A 313 -15.03 -1.38 -28.74
CA PRO A 313 -16.03 -1.71 -29.77
C PRO A 313 -15.41 -2.46 -30.96
N SER A 314 -14.98 -3.70 -30.74
CA SER A 314 -14.40 -4.52 -31.79
C SER A 314 -15.45 -4.94 -32.82
N LYS A 315 -15.16 -4.74 -34.11
CA LYS A 315 -16.04 -5.16 -35.21
C LYS A 315 -16.14 -6.67 -35.32
N SER A 316 -15.12 -7.37 -34.81
CA SER A 316 -14.99 -8.82 -34.91
C SER A 316 -15.55 -9.54 -33.68
N SER A 317 -16.19 -8.83 -32.74
CA SER A 317 -16.75 -9.42 -31.52
C SER A 317 -18.28 -9.59 -31.53
N TRP A 318 -18.94 -9.32 -32.67
CA TRP A 318 -20.39 -9.53 -32.88
C TRP A 318 -21.29 -9.22 -31.66
N ASN A 319 -21.19 -8.01 -31.09
CA ASN A 319 -21.86 -7.49 -29.88
C ASN A 319 -21.33 -7.93 -28.49
N TRP A 320 -20.36 -8.84 -28.42
CA TRP A 320 -19.72 -9.29 -27.18
C TRP A 320 -18.59 -8.34 -26.75
N ASN A 321 -18.96 -7.10 -26.44
CA ASN A 321 -18.03 -6.05 -26.03
C ASN A 321 -18.66 -5.01 -25.08
N SER A 322 -17.85 -4.18 -24.42
CA SER A 322 -18.30 -3.21 -23.40
C SER A 322 -19.11 -2.02 -23.92
N VAL A 323 -19.14 -1.81 -25.25
CA VAL A 323 -19.90 -0.73 -25.89
C VAL A 323 -21.29 -1.24 -26.29
N ASP A 324 -21.36 -2.41 -26.92
CA ASP A 324 -22.61 -3.03 -27.35
C ASP A 324 -23.32 -3.72 -26.18
N PHE A 325 -22.59 -4.15 -25.16
CA PHE A 325 -23.10 -4.83 -23.97
C PHE A 325 -22.52 -4.24 -22.67
N GLY A 326 -23.28 -4.31 -21.57
CA GLY A 326 -22.83 -3.77 -20.28
C GLY A 326 -22.78 -2.23 -20.22
N PRO A 327 -21.63 -1.60 -19.89
CA PRO A 327 -21.55 -0.19 -19.49
C PRO A 327 -21.75 0.83 -20.63
N LYS A 328 -21.83 0.39 -21.89
CA LYS A 328 -21.97 1.25 -23.07
C LYS A 328 -20.81 2.24 -23.24
N ARG A 329 -19.59 1.77 -22.94
CA ARG A 329 -18.36 2.58 -22.93
C ARG A 329 -17.19 1.83 -23.53
N ASP A 330 -16.34 2.56 -24.23
CA ASP A 330 -15.01 2.08 -24.66
C ASP A 330 -14.05 2.24 -23.48
N LEU A 331 -13.93 1.18 -22.69
CA LEU A 331 -13.14 1.21 -21.47
C LEU A 331 -11.64 1.28 -21.76
N VAL A 332 -11.21 0.77 -22.92
CA VAL A 332 -9.81 0.91 -23.37
C VAL A 332 -9.48 2.37 -23.67
N ALA A 333 -10.34 3.09 -24.40
CA ALA A 333 -10.14 4.51 -24.69
C ALA A 333 -10.15 5.38 -23.40
N ASP A 334 -11.10 5.10 -22.51
CA ASP A 334 -11.24 5.82 -21.24
C ASP A 334 -9.98 5.66 -20.38
N LEU A 335 -9.48 4.42 -20.24
CA LEU A 335 -8.28 4.15 -19.46
C LEU A 335 -7.02 4.66 -20.13
N LYS A 336 -6.86 4.53 -21.44
CA LYS A 336 -5.74 5.15 -22.18
C LYS A 336 -5.67 6.64 -21.86
N THR A 337 -6.79 7.36 -21.97
CA THR A 337 -6.86 8.79 -21.69
C THR A 337 -6.44 9.11 -20.25
N ALA A 338 -6.89 8.32 -19.28
CA ALA A 338 -6.54 8.51 -17.88
C ALA A 338 -5.05 8.23 -17.60
N ILE A 339 -4.52 7.13 -18.14
CA ILE A 339 -3.14 6.66 -17.91
C ILE A 339 -2.12 7.57 -18.60
N THR A 340 -2.40 8.03 -19.82
CA THR A 340 -1.52 8.98 -20.53
C THR A 340 -1.44 10.32 -19.80
N LYS A 341 -2.52 10.78 -19.16
CA LYS A 341 -2.49 12.00 -18.31
C LYS A 341 -1.54 11.86 -17.12
N GLN A 342 -1.32 10.63 -16.64
CA GLN A 342 -0.39 10.31 -15.56
C GLN A 342 1.05 10.05 -16.05
N GLN A 343 1.32 10.22 -17.35
CA GLN A 343 2.64 10.00 -17.97
C GLN A 343 3.17 8.56 -17.77
N LEU A 344 2.27 7.58 -17.74
CA LEU A 344 2.59 6.16 -17.72
C LEU A 344 2.61 5.60 -19.14
N HIS A 345 3.52 4.66 -19.41
CA HIS A 345 3.48 3.90 -20.65
C HIS A 345 2.24 3.01 -20.68
N PHE A 346 1.48 3.10 -21.76
CA PHE A 346 0.20 2.40 -21.89
C PHE A 346 0.37 1.06 -22.60
N GLY A 347 -0.08 -0.02 -21.97
CA GLY A 347 0.00 -1.38 -22.48
C GLY A 347 -1.36 -2.07 -22.50
N LEU A 348 -1.49 -3.06 -23.39
CA LEU A 348 -2.68 -3.88 -23.53
C LEU A 348 -2.30 -5.36 -23.47
N TYR A 349 -2.94 -6.07 -22.55
CA TYR A 349 -2.99 -7.52 -22.55
C TYR A 349 -4.04 -7.99 -23.55
N PHE A 350 -3.72 -9.03 -24.31
CA PHE A 350 -4.61 -9.64 -25.29
C PHE A 350 -4.48 -11.17 -25.26
N SER A 351 -5.59 -11.85 -24.98
CA SER A 351 -5.63 -13.30 -25.18
C SER A 351 -5.86 -13.68 -26.64
N GLN A 352 -5.01 -14.55 -27.19
CA GLN A 352 -5.11 -15.00 -28.57
C GLN A 352 -6.35 -15.89 -28.80
N TYR A 353 -6.65 -16.80 -27.88
CA TYR A 353 -7.80 -17.70 -27.94
C TYR A 353 -9.06 -17.17 -27.23
N SER A 354 -10.18 -17.87 -27.44
CA SER A 354 -11.44 -17.60 -26.74
C SER A 354 -12.18 -18.92 -26.45
N TRP A 355 -12.43 -19.24 -25.17
CA TRP A 355 -12.97 -20.53 -24.68
C TRP A 355 -14.19 -21.02 -25.43
N PHE A 356 -15.11 -20.10 -25.71
CA PHE A 356 -16.45 -20.44 -26.19
C PHE A 356 -16.70 -19.97 -27.62
N HIS A 357 -15.71 -19.36 -28.28
CA HIS A 357 -15.92 -18.86 -29.63
C HIS A 357 -16.09 -20.02 -30.61
N SER A 358 -17.23 -20.07 -31.30
CA SER A 358 -17.61 -21.17 -32.18
C SER A 358 -16.54 -21.47 -33.24
N LEU A 359 -15.98 -20.43 -33.87
CA LEU A 359 -14.90 -20.59 -34.84
C LEU A 359 -13.64 -21.22 -34.26
N TYR A 360 -13.26 -20.89 -33.02
CA TYR A 360 -12.06 -21.45 -32.41
C TYR A 360 -12.25 -22.94 -32.08
N VAL A 361 -13.41 -23.27 -31.52
CA VAL A 361 -13.81 -24.67 -31.27
C VAL A 361 -13.90 -25.48 -32.57
N SER A 362 -14.34 -24.87 -33.68
CA SER A 362 -14.42 -25.54 -34.98
C SER A 362 -13.08 -25.67 -35.67
N ASP A 363 -12.18 -24.69 -35.51
CA ASP A 363 -10.85 -24.69 -36.14
C ASP A 363 -10.06 -25.94 -35.75
N GLU A 364 -10.14 -26.34 -34.47
CA GLU A 364 -9.54 -27.58 -34.00
C GLU A 364 -10.12 -28.81 -34.70
N LYS A 365 -11.45 -28.92 -34.69
CA LYS A 365 -12.17 -30.10 -35.17
C LYS A 365 -12.02 -30.28 -36.68
N LEU A 366 -11.90 -29.17 -37.41
CA LEU A 366 -11.91 -29.15 -38.87
C LEU A 366 -10.53 -28.85 -39.47
N ASN A 367 -9.50 -28.67 -38.64
CA ASN A 367 -8.15 -28.27 -39.06
C ASN A 367 -8.16 -27.00 -39.94
N GLN A 368 -8.81 -25.94 -39.43
CA GLN A 368 -8.99 -24.65 -40.09
C GLN A 368 -8.35 -23.51 -39.29
N THR A 369 -8.32 -22.30 -39.84
CA THR A 369 -7.79 -21.09 -39.18
C THR A 369 -8.79 -19.93 -39.22
N ASN A 370 -10.09 -20.23 -39.32
CA ASN A 370 -11.15 -19.23 -39.49
C ASN A 370 -11.22 -18.27 -38.31
N TYR A 371 -11.04 -18.76 -37.08
CA TYR A 371 -11.04 -17.90 -35.90
C TYR A 371 -9.90 -16.89 -35.93
N VAL A 372 -8.69 -17.34 -36.28
CA VAL A 372 -7.54 -16.44 -36.34
C VAL A 372 -7.73 -15.43 -37.46
N GLN A 373 -8.19 -15.85 -38.64
CA GLN A 373 -8.39 -14.96 -39.79
C GLN A 373 -9.50 -13.93 -39.59
N GLN A 374 -10.60 -14.33 -38.96
CA GLN A 374 -11.81 -13.51 -38.89
C GLN A 374 -11.98 -12.76 -37.57
N VAL A 375 -11.29 -13.20 -36.50
CA VAL A 375 -11.50 -12.70 -35.14
C VAL A 375 -10.20 -12.25 -34.49
N SER A 376 -9.30 -13.18 -34.18
CA SER A 376 -8.12 -12.87 -33.35
C SER A 376 -7.15 -11.91 -34.05
N TYR A 377 -6.77 -12.18 -35.30
CA TYR A 377 -5.84 -11.34 -36.05
C TYR A 377 -6.40 -9.93 -36.33
N PRO A 378 -7.65 -9.76 -36.83
CA PRO A 378 -8.27 -8.44 -36.93
C PRO A 378 -8.32 -7.67 -35.61
N GLN A 379 -8.67 -8.33 -34.49
CA GLN A 379 -8.69 -7.70 -33.17
C GLN A 379 -7.30 -7.21 -32.73
N MET A 380 -6.24 -7.99 -32.98
CA MET A 380 -4.87 -7.55 -32.68
C MET A 380 -4.48 -6.30 -33.48
N LEU A 381 -4.89 -6.21 -34.74
CA LEU A 381 -4.71 -4.99 -35.55
C LEU A 381 -5.54 -3.81 -35.00
N GLU A 382 -6.78 -4.05 -34.58
CA GLU A 382 -7.64 -3.01 -33.99
C GLU A 382 -7.00 -2.40 -32.73
N ILE A 383 -6.53 -3.22 -31.78
CA ILE A 383 -5.99 -2.69 -30.52
C ILE A 383 -4.73 -1.84 -30.75
N VAL A 384 -3.90 -2.22 -31.73
CA VAL A 384 -2.69 -1.48 -32.07
C VAL A 384 -3.01 -0.18 -32.80
N ASN A 385 -3.85 -0.23 -33.84
CA ASN A 385 -4.14 0.95 -34.66
C ASN A 385 -5.02 1.97 -33.93
N ASN A 386 -5.95 1.53 -33.08
CA ASN A 386 -6.88 2.44 -32.41
C ASN A 386 -6.28 3.03 -31.12
N TYR A 387 -5.48 2.24 -30.39
CA TYR A 387 -5.03 2.62 -29.05
C TYR A 387 -3.53 2.81 -28.93
N GLU A 388 -2.74 2.48 -29.96
CA GLU A 388 -1.29 2.73 -30.01
C GLU A 388 -0.54 2.36 -28.71
N PRO A 389 -0.70 1.14 -28.17
CA PRO A 389 -0.02 0.72 -26.96
C PRO A 389 1.49 0.61 -27.15
N GLU A 390 2.24 0.86 -26.08
CA GLU A 390 3.68 0.68 -25.98
C GLU A 390 4.05 -0.73 -25.50
N VAL A 391 3.08 -1.47 -24.96
CA VAL A 391 3.22 -2.90 -24.62
C VAL A 391 2.04 -3.67 -25.19
N VAL A 392 2.31 -4.69 -25.99
CA VAL A 392 1.31 -5.70 -26.36
C VAL A 392 1.69 -6.99 -25.64
N TRP A 393 0.91 -7.33 -24.61
CA TRP A 393 1.15 -8.48 -23.74
C TRP A 393 0.24 -9.63 -24.18
N SER A 394 0.78 -10.60 -24.89
CA SER A 394 0.03 -11.73 -25.44
C SER A 394 -0.15 -12.83 -24.40
N ASP A 395 -1.27 -13.56 -24.46
CA ASP A 395 -1.46 -14.79 -23.67
C ASP A 395 -2.40 -15.77 -24.37
N GLY A 396 -2.54 -16.98 -23.82
CA GLY A 396 -3.50 -17.93 -24.37
C GLY A 396 -3.02 -18.57 -25.66
N ASP A 397 -1.71 -18.77 -25.76
CA ASP A 397 -1.02 -19.24 -26.95
C ASP A 397 -0.66 -20.74 -26.89
N TRP A 398 -0.81 -21.37 -25.73
CA TRP A 398 -0.19 -22.66 -25.38
C TRP A 398 -0.71 -23.88 -26.14
N ASP A 399 -1.91 -23.86 -26.70
CA ASP A 399 -2.54 -25.01 -27.34
C ASP A 399 -2.32 -25.09 -28.85
N ARG A 400 -1.75 -24.02 -29.45
CA ARG A 400 -1.52 -23.91 -30.91
C ARG A 400 -0.17 -23.31 -31.23
N SER A 401 0.36 -23.65 -32.41
CA SER A 401 1.64 -23.12 -32.88
C SER A 401 1.59 -21.63 -33.22
N ASP A 402 2.76 -20.99 -33.27
CA ASP A 402 2.94 -19.63 -33.78
C ASP A 402 2.44 -19.43 -35.22
N ILE A 403 2.40 -20.53 -36.01
CA ILE A 403 1.87 -20.55 -37.37
C ILE A 403 0.34 -20.41 -37.35
N TYR A 404 -0.36 -21.19 -36.52
CA TYR A 404 -1.82 -21.09 -36.40
C TYR A 404 -2.22 -19.67 -35.98
N TRP A 405 -1.52 -19.12 -34.98
CA TRP A 405 -1.77 -17.78 -34.45
C TRP A 405 -1.39 -16.63 -35.38
N LYS A 406 -0.73 -16.91 -36.50
CA LYS A 406 -0.19 -15.88 -37.40
C LYS A 406 0.78 -14.92 -36.70
N SER A 407 1.47 -15.40 -35.66
CA SER A 407 2.27 -14.56 -34.77
C SER A 407 3.43 -13.90 -35.49
N LYS A 408 4.10 -14.62 -36.41
CA LYS A 408 5.21 -14.07 -37.20
C LYS A 408 4.76 -12.93 -38.10
N GLU A 409 3.61 -13.08 -38.74
CA GLU A 409 3.06 -12.06 -39.64
C GLU A 409 2.63 -10.82 -38.84
N PHE A 410 1.96 -11.02 -37.69
CA PHE A 410 1.57 -9.92 -36.81
C PHE A 410 2.78 -9.18 -36.27
N LEU A 411 3.79 -9.88 -35.73
CA LEU A 411 5.00 -9.26 -35.19
C LEU A 411 5.83 -8.55 -36.28
N ALA A 412 5.90 -9.11 -37.48
CA ALA A 412 6.54 -8.46 -38.62
C ALA A 412 5.80 -7.16 -39.00
N TRP A 413 4.48 -7.16 -39.04
CA TRP A 413 3.70 -5.93 -39.25
C TRP A 413 3.90 -4.94 -38.10
N LEU A 414 3.85 -5.40 -36.84
CA LEU A 414 3.98 -4.61 -35.63
C LEU A 414 5.29 -3.81 -35.63
N TYR A 415 6.40 -4.46 -35.94
CA TYR A 415 7.73 -3.85 -35.89
C TYR A 415 8.16 -3.12 -37.17
N ASN A 416 7.50 -3.34 -38.31
CA ASN A 416 7.88 -2.68 -39.56
C ASN A 416 6.92 -1.57 -39.99
N GLN A 417 5.61 -1.72 -39.71
CA GLN A 417 4.56 -0.94 -40.36
C GLN A 417 3.58 -0.28 -39.38
N SER A 418 3.40 -0.83 -38.18
CA SER A 418 2.41 -0.29 -37.23
C SER A 418 2.73 1.16 -36.79
N PRO A 419 1.73 1.91 -36.29
CA PRO A 419 1.94 3.26 -35.75
C PRO A 419 2.85 3.29 -34.50
N VAL A 420 3.13 2.13 -33.89
CA VAL A 420 3.91 2.01 -32.65
C VAL A 420 5.23 1.29 -32.80
N LYS A 421 5.65 1.00 -34.05
CA LYS A 421 6.83 0.21 -34.39
C LYS A 421 8.14 0.62 -33.68
N ASP A 422 8.30 1.92 -33.39
CA ASP A 422 9.52 2.47 -32.79
C ASP A 422 9.54 2.42 -31.25
N LYS A 423 8.42 2.07 -30.61
CA LYS A 423 8.25 2.10 -29.14
C LYS A 423 7.68 0.82 -28.53
N VAL A 424 6.94 0.02 -29.31
CA VAL A 424 6.22 -1.14 -28.78
C VAL A 424 7.16 -2.27 -28.36
N VAL A 425 6.83 -2.93 -27.25
CA VAL A 425 7.47 -4.18 -26.81
C VAL A 425 6.42 -5.28 -26.61
N VAL A 426 6.84 -6.53 -26.76
CA VAL A 426 5.99 -7.71 -26.57
C VAL A 426 6.63 -8.70 -25.60
N ASN A 427 5.81 -9.47 -24.89
CA ASN A 427 6.28 -10.62 -24.14
C ASN A 427 6.60 -11.81 -25.08
N ASP A 428 6.84 -12.99 -24.52
CA ASP A 428 7.27 -14.20 -25.25
C ASP A 428 6.20 -15.27 -25.46
N ARG A 429 4.91 -14.92 -25.32
CA ARG A 429 3.76 -15.83 -25.38
C ARG A 429 3.03 -15.76 -26.72
N TRP A 430 3.69 -16.23 -27.76
CA TRP A 430 3.24 -16.11 -29.16
C TRP A 430 2.96 -17.46 -29.84
N GLY A 431 3.00 -18.56 -29.10
CA GLY A 431 2.63 -19.89 -29.59
C GLY A 431 3.22 -20.99 -28.73
N ALA A 432 2.63 -22.18 -28.83
CA ALA A 432 3.12 -23.40 -28.20
C ALA A 432 4.62 -23.61 -28.48
N GLY A 433 5.42 -23.65 -27.41
CA GLY A 433 6.86 -23.86 -27.48
C GLY A 433 7.70 -22.62 -27.83
N ILE A 434 7.11 -21.42 -27.88
CA ILE A 434 7.81 -20.14 -28.15
C ILE A 434 8.33 -19.45 -26.89
N MET A 435 7.64 -19.64 -25.76
CA MET A 435 7.99 -19.04 -24.48
C MET A 435 9.46 -19.29 -24.08
N GLY A 436 10.13 -18.26 -23.58
CA GLY A 436 11.56 -18.23 -23.28
C GLY A 436 12.48 -18.01 -24.50
N LYS A 437 11.95 -18.02 -25.74
CA LYS A 437 12.76 -17.95 -26.97
C LYS A 437 12.62 -16.64 -27.72
N HIS A 438 11.39 -16.18 -28.00
CA HIS A 438 11.14 -15.03 -28.89
C HIS A 438 10.18 -14.04 -28.24
N GLY A 439 10.51 -12.75 -28.28
CA GLY A 439 9.77 -11.67 -27.61
C GLY A 439 10.66 -10.44 -27.37
N GLY A 440 10.08 -9.30 -27.03
CA GLY A 440 10.83 -8.13 -26.55
C GLY A 440 11.41 -8.33 -25.15
N PHE A 441 10.67 -9.04 -24.30
CA PHE A 441 11.10 -9.53 -23.00
C PHE A 441 10.52 -10.93 -22.74
N LEU A 442 11.11 -11.65 -21.78
CA LEU A 442 10.76 -13.02 -21.45
C LEU A 442 9.88 -13.10 -20.21
N THR A 443 8.88 -13.99 -20.20
CA THR A 443 8.02 -14.23 -19.02
C THR A 443 8.19 -15.64 -18.47
N PHE A 444 8.49 -16.65 -19.31
CA PHE A 444 8.69 -18.08 -18.95
C PHE A 444 7.53 -18.80 -18.26
N SER A 445 6.86 -18.19 -17.30
CA SER A 445 5.70 -18.69 -16.57
C SER A 445 4.99 -17.52 -15.89
N ASP A 446 3.86 -17.80 -15.27
CA ASP A 446 3.26 -16.89 -14.30
C ASP A 446 4.16 -16.81 -13.05
N HIS A 447 4.18 -15.66 -12.38
CA HIS A 447 4.95 -15.39 -11.16
C HIS A 447 6.44 -15.75 -11.28
N TYR A 448 7.01 -15.58 -12.47
CA TYR A 448 8.36 -16.02 -12.76
C TYR A 448 9.39 -15.25 -11.92
N ASP A 449 10.21 -15.98 -11.17
CA ASP A 449 11.38 -15.46 -10.45
C ASP A 449 12.56 -16.43 -10.67
N PRO A 450 13.53 -16.07 -11.53
CA PRO A 450 14.67 -16.94 -11.81
C PRO A 450 15.66 -17.04 -10.64
N GLY A 451 15.59 -16.13 -9.65
CA GLY A 451 16.56 -16.02 -8.55
C GLY A 451 18.00 -15.73 -9.01
N ARG A 452 18.22 -15.41 -10.29
CA ARG A 452 19.52 -15.17 -10.91
C ARG A 452 19.43 -14.24 -12.11
N LEU A 453 20.54 -13.61 -12.47
CA LEU A 453 20.64 -12.78 -13.67
C LEU A 453 20.43 -13.59 -14.95
N LEU A 454 19.54 -13.13 -15.83
CA LEU A 454 19.36 -13.68 -17.17
C LEU A 454 20.12 -12.91 -18.24
N LYS A 455 20.36 -13.55 -19.39
CA LYS A 455 21.00 -12.93 -20.56
C LYS A 455 20.10 -11.91 -21.26
N ARG A 456 18.79 -12.00 -21.06
CA ARG A 456 17.77 -11.16 -21.69
C ARG A 456 16.88 -10.55 -20.63
N LYS A 457 16.26 -9.42 -20.99
CA LYS A 457 15.23 -8.79 -20.15
C LYS A 457 14.04 -9.72 -20.00
N TRP A 458 13.48 -9.71 -18.80
CA TRP A 458 12.37 -10.56 -18.41
C TRP A 458 11.43 -9.78 -17.49
N GLU A 459 10.23 -10.30 -17.28
CA GLU A 459 9.20 -9.67 -16.46
C GLU A 459 8.59 -10.70 -15.49
N ASN A 460 8.53 -10.33 -14.21
CA ASN A 460 7.74 -11.02 -13.20
C ASN A 460 6.31 -10.49 -13.27
N CYS A 461 5.41 -11.22 -13.93
CA CYS A 461 3.99 -10.93 -13.88
C CYS A 461 3.37 -11.69 -12.71
N MET A 462 2.95 -10.98 -11.66
CA MET A 462 2.41 -11.59 -10.44
C MET A 462 1.12 -10.91 -10.00
N THR A 463 0.41 -11.56 -9.08
CA THR A 463 -0.88 -11.08 -8.54
C THR A 463 -0.72 -10.51 -7.14
N LEU A 464 -1.55 -9.52 -6.80
CA LEU A 464 -1.67 -9.04 -5.42
C LEU A 464 -2.49 -10.01 -4.54
N ASP A 465 -3.54 -10.61 -5.10
CA ASP A 465 -4.23 -11.78 -4.53
C ASP A 465 -3.43 -13.05 -4.86
N LYS A 466 -3.01 -13.79 -3.83
CA LYS A 466 -2.23 -15.02 -3.92
C LYS A 466 -2.96 -16.15 -4.66
N LYS A 467 -4.28 -16.06 -4.83
CA LYS A 467 -5.12 -17.13 -5.37
C LYS A 467 -5.75 -16.79 -6.72
N SER A 468 -5.81 -15.53 -7.14
CA SER A 468 -6.50 -15.15 -8.37
C SER A 468 -5.94 -13.90 -9.06
N TRP A 469 -6.06 -13.89 -10.40
CA TRP A 469 -5.85 -12.70 -11.23
C TRP A 469 -7.08 -11.77 -11.21
N GLY A 470 -8.27 -12.36 -11.24
CA GLY A 470 -9.54 -11.64 -11.17
C GLY A 470 -10.00 -11.41 -9.73
N TYR A 471 -10.95 -10.51 -9.53
CA TYR A 471 -11.55 -10.31 -8.22
C TYR A 471 -12.36 -11.53 -7.78
N ARG A 472 -12.14 -11.99 -6.54
CA ARG A 472 -12.93 -13.03 -5.88
C ARG A 472 -13.63 -12.46 -4.63
N ARG A 473 -14.93 -12.74 -4.48
CA ARG A 473 -15.75 -12.19 -3.38
C ARG A 473 -15.37 -12.78 -2.02
N ASP A 474 -14.88 -14.00 -2.01
CA ASP A 474 -14.48 -14.77 -0.83
C ASP A 474 -12.99 -14.58 -0.48
N MET A 475 -12.35 -13.51 -1.00
CA MET A 475 -11.00 -13.10 -0.65
C MET A 475 -10.92 -12.70 0.83
N THR A 476 -9.91 -13.21 1.53
CA THR A 476 -9.59 -12.82 2.89
C THR A 476 -8.25 -12.09 2.95
N ALA A 477 -7.96 -11.37 4.04
CA ALA A 477 -6.73 -10.58 4.14
C ALA A 477 -5.44 -11.43 4.02
N VAL A 478 -5.47 -12.70 4.46
CA VAL A 478 -4.31 -13.62 4.35
C VAL A 478 -4.04 -14.06 2.90
N ASP A 479 -5.04 -13.96 2.03
CA ASP A 479 -4.90 -14.24 0.60
C ASP A 479 -4.28 -13.07 -0.15
N VAL A 480 -4.07 -11.92 0.49
CA VAL A 480 -3.44 -10.75 -0.15
C VAL A 480 -1.99 -10.67 0.28
N HIS A 481 -1.09 -10.42 -0.66
CA HIS A 481 0.31 -10.20 -0.32
C HIS A 481 0.48 -9.04 0.67
N THR A 482 1.36 -9.22 1.65
CA THR A 482 1.77 -8.14 2.53
C THR A 482 2.69 -7.19 1.77
N VAL A 483 2.78 -5.92 2.20
CA VAL A 483 3.72 -4.97 1.58
C VAL A 483 5.16 -5.50 1.64
N LYS A 484 5.56 -6.14 2.75
CA LYS A 484 6.88 -6.78 2.88
C LYS A 484 7.13 -7.83 1.81
N GLU A 485 6.17 -8.72 1.56
CA GLU A 485 6.28 -9.72 0.50
C GLU A 485 6.46 -9.06 -0.88
N LEU A 486 5.71 -7.99 -1.16
CA LEU A 486 5.81 -7.25 -2.42
C LEU A 486 7.18 -6.54 -2.57
N ILE A 487 7.70 -5.96 -1.49
CA ILE A 487 9.02 -5.32 -1.45
C ILE A 487 10.12 -6.35 -1.73
N VAL A 488 10.05 -7.52 -1.10
CA VAL A 488 11.00 -8.61 -1.35
C VAL A 488 10.95 -9.05 -2.81
N GLN A 489 9.75 -9.23 -3.38
CA GLN A 489 9.59 -9.60 -4.78
C GLN A 489 10.13 -8.53 -5.74
N LEU A 490 9.87 -7.25 -5.47
CA LEU A 490 10.43 -6.14 -6.24
C LEU A 490 11.95 -6.17 -6.24
N ILE A 491 12.57 -6.26 -5.05
CA ILE A 491 14.03 -6.23 -4.86
C ILE A 491 14.69 -7.39 -5.61
N ARG A 492 14.19 -8.62 -5.42
CA ARG A 492 14.70 -9.81 -6.13
C ARG A 492 14.60 -9.64 -7.64
N THR A 493 13.45 -9.18 -8.12
CA THR A 493 13.18 -8.99 -9.55
C THR A 493 14.16 -7.99 -10.18
N ILE A 494 14.31 -6.80 -9.60
CA ILE A 494 15.19 -5.75 -10.17
C ILE A 494 16.68 -6.11 -10.04
N SER A 495 17.08 -6.79 -8.95
CA SER A 495 18.44 -7.29 -8.78
C SER A 495 18.80 -8.34 -9.81
N CYS A 496 17.84 -9.18 -10.23
CA CYS A 496 18.02 -10.18 -11.29
C CYS A 496 17.71 -9.67 -12.71
N GLY A 497 17.44 -8.36 -12.85
CA GLY A 497 17.35 -7.67 -14.13
C GLY A 497 15.97 -7.69 -14.78
N GLY A 498 14.96 -8.14 -14.06
CA GLY A 498 13.57 -8.16 -14.49
C GLY A 498 12.83 -6.87 -14.17
N ASN A 499 11.64 -6.74 -14.76
CA ASN A 499 10.61 -5.77 -14.36
C ASN A 499 9.53 -6.49 -13.54
N LEU A 500 8.89 -5.81 -12.60
CA LEU A 500 7.75 -6.33 -11.86
C LEU A 500 6.45 -5.75 -12.41
N LEU A 501 5.55 -6.62 -12.88
CA LEU A 501 4.19 -6.29 -13.28
C LEU A 501 3.23 -6.88 -12.23
N LEU A 502 2.66 -6.00 -11.39
CA LEU A 502 1.75 -6.39 -10.31
C LEU A 502 0.28 -6.23 -10.74
N ASN A 503 -0.43 -7.34 -10.85
CA ASN A 503 -1.84 -7.38 -11.19
C ASN A 503 -2.74 -7.05 -9.98
N VAL A 504 -3.78 -6.26 -10.23
CA VAL A 504 -4.89 -6.01 -9.31
C VAL A 504 -6.21 -6.23 -10.04
N GLY A 505 -7.11 -6.99 -9.43
CA GLY A 505 -8.46 -7.24 -9.96
C GLY A 505 -9.49 -6.29 -9.34
N PRO A 506 -10.05 -5.33 -10.08
CA PRO A 506 -11.15 -4.49 -9.59
C PRO A 506 -12.41 -5.32 -9.31
N ASP A 507 -13.26 -4.83 -8.40
CA ASP A 507 -14.57 -5.41 -8.19
C ASP A 507 -15.50 -5.20 -9.39
N LYS A 508 -16.65 -5.87 -9.39
CA LYS A 508 -17.65 -5.78 -10.47
C LYS A 508 -18.23 -4.37 -10.69
N TYR A 509 -17.97 -3.42 -9.80
CA TYR A 509 -18.38 -2.02 -9.92
C TYR A 509 -17.24 -1.13 -10.45
N GLY A 510 -16.08 -1.71 -10.76
CA GLY A 510 -14.91 -1.00 -11.27
C GLY A 510 -14.06 -0.35 -10.18
N ARG A 511 -14.20 -0.75 -8.91
CA ARG A 511 -13.42 -0.20 -7.79
C ARG A 511 -12.22 -1.09 -7.47
N ILE A 512 -11.08 -0.49 -7.19
CA ILE A 512 -10.00 -1.18 -6.50
C ILE A 512 -10.45 -1.37 -5.05
N VAL A 513 -10.41 -2.59 -4.54
CA VAL A 513 -10.89 -2.85 -3.17
C VAL A 513 -9.91 -2.27 -2.15
N PRO A 514 -10.37 -1.79 -0.98
CA PRO A 514 -9.54 -1.02 -0.05
C PRO A 514 -8.22 -1.70 0.34
N ILE A 515 -8.22 -3.02 0.56
CA ILE A 515 -6.98 -3.74 0.90
C ILE A 515 -5.95 -3.72 -0.25
N PHE A 516 -6.40 -3.69 -1.52
CA PHE A 516 -5.48 -3.51 -2.64
C PHE A 516 -4.98 -2.08 -2.73
N GLU A 517 -5.84 -1.09 -2.51
CA GLU A 517 -5.42 0.32 -2.45
C GLU A 517 -4.35 0.54 -1.38
N ASP A 518 -4.55 -0.02 -0.18
CA ASP A 518 -3.61 0.07 0.93
C ASP A 518 -2.24 -0.50 0.54
N ARG A 519 -2.20 -1.72 -0.05
CA ARG A 519 -0.93 -2.34 -0.48
C ARG A 519 -0.25 -1.57 -1.60
N LEU A 520 -1.01 -1.04 -2.56
CA LEU A 520 -0.46 -0.21 -3.64
C LEU A 520 0.12 1.11 -3.11
N LYS A 521 -0.55 1.76 -2.14
CA LYS A 521 -0.06 2.98 -1.49
C LYS A 521 1.22 2.69 -0.70
N GLN A 522 1.21 1.66 0.16
CA GLN A 522 2.37 1.27 0.96
C GLN A 522 3.59 0.93 0.08
N LEU A 523 3.39 0.14 -0.98
CA LEU A 523 4.46 -0.16 -1.94
C LEU A 523 4.91 1.09 -2.69
N GLY A 524 3.98 1.98 -3.04
CA GLY A 524 4.27 3.24 -3.70
C GLY A 524 5.12 4.18 -2.86
N ASP A 525 4.82 4.31 -1.56
CA ASP A 525 5.59 5.10 -0.60
C ASP A 525 7.01 4.55 -0.48
N PHE A 526 7.15 3.22 -0.38
CA PHE A 526 8.45 2.56 -0.38
C PHE A 526 9.24 2.85 -1.66
N VAL A 527 8.63 2.71 -2.83
CA VAL A 527 9.28 2.96 -4.13
C VAL A 527 9.70 4.42 -4.28
N ASN A 528 8.90 5.35 -3.76
CA ASN A 528 9.17 6.78 -3.85
C ASN A 528 10.39 7.20 -3.02
N THR A 529 10.49 6.70 -1.79
CA THR A 529 11.63 6.96 -0.90
C THR A 529 12.92 6.35 -1.44
N HIS A 530 12.84 5.21 -2.12
CA HIS A 530 13.99 4.44 -2.59
C HIS A 530 14.21 4.47 -4.10
N GLN A 531 13.58 5.42 -4.79
CA GLN A 531 13.53 5.51 -6.26
C GLN A 531 14.91 5.49 -6.93
N GLU A 532 15.95 6.03 -6.27
CA GLU A 532 17.33 6.09 -6.76
C GLU A 532 17.93 4.70 -6.96
N ALA A 533 17.58 3.76 -6.08
CA ALA A 533 18.08 2.38 -6.13
C ALA A 533 17.23 1.48 -7.05
N ILE A 534 16.07 1.96 -7.51
CA ILE A 534 15.11 1.22 -8.35
C ILE A 534 15.22 1.66 -9.81
N PHE A 535 14.83 2.89 -10.11
CA PHE A 535 14.67 3.35 -11.49
C PHE A 535 16.02 3.69 -12.13
N GLY A 536 16.20 3.28 -13.39
CA GLY A 536 17.45 3.51 -14.12
C GLY A 536 18.63 2.67 -13.62
N THR A 537 18.43 1.84 -12.60
CA THR A 537 19.45 0.91 -12.12
C THR A 537 19.52 -0.33 -13.00
N LYS A 538 20.63 -1.06 -12.88
CA LYS A 538 20.81 -2.38 -13.47
C LYS A 538 21.31 -3.33 -12.40
N PRO A 539 21.10 -4.65 -12.57
CA PRO A 539 21.82 -5.68 -11.85
C PRO A 539 23.29 -5.31 -11.67
N TRP A 540 23.76 -5.40 -10.43
CA TRP A 540 25.18 -5.39 -10.17
C TRP A 540 25.79 -6.74 -10.59
N ILE A 541 27.12 -6.85 -10.70
CA ILE A 541 27.78 -8.08 -11.15
C ILE A 541 27.57 -9.27 -10.20
N HIS A 542 27.25 -9.00 -8.92
CA HIS A 542 26.76 -9.95 -7.93
C HIS A 542 25.35 -9.52 -7.55
N GLN A 543 24.35 -10.39 -7.72
CA GLN A 543 22.94 -10.02 -7.46
C GLN A 543 22.56 -10.12 -5.98
N THR A 544 23.20 -11.03 -5.25
CA THR A 544 22.87 -11.34 -3.86
C THR A 544 24.09 -11.93 -3.13
N ASP A 545 24.19 -11.64 -1.83
CA ASP A 545 25.11 -12.34 -0.91
C ASP A 545 24.39 -13.38 -0.04
N SER A 546 23.07 -13.27 0.10
CA SER A 546 22.19 -14.16 0.88
C SER A 546 20.73 -13.84 0.58
N ASP A 547 19.80 -14.65 1.07
CA ASP A 547 18.35 -14.40 0.90
C ASP A 547 17.92 -13.02 1.40
N SER A 548 18.66 -12.43 2.36
CA SER A 548 18.35 -11.12 2.97
C SER A 548 19.17 -9.95 2.42
N ILE A 549 20.11 -10.17 1.48
CA ILE A 549 21.00 -9.12 0.94
C ILE A 549 21.04 -9.20 -0.59
N TRP A 550 20.55 -8.14 -1.24
CA TRP A 550 20.46 -8.03 -2.70
C TRP A 550 21.11 -6.75 -3.21
N TYR A 551 21.45 -6.71 -4.50
CA TYR A 551 22.19 -5.61 -5.08
C TYR A 551 21.58 -5.08 -6.37
N THR A 552 21.50 -3.75 -6.47
CA THR A 552 21.37 -3.05 -7.75
C THR A 552 22.54 -2.08 -7.91
N SER A 553 22.71 -1.50 -9.09
CA SER A 553 23.77 -0.54 -9.35
C SER A 553 23.34 0.54 -10.33
N SER A 554 23.97 1.70 -10.22
CA SER A 554 23.93 2.76 -11.22
C SER A 554 25.34 3.26 -11.53
N LEU A 555 25.44 4.12 -12.54
CA LEU A 555 26.68 4.79 -12.92
C LEU A 555 26.50 6.30 -12.78
N LYS A 556 27.53 7.00 -12.26
CA LYS A 556 27.54 8.47 -12.16
C LYS A 556 27.59 9.12 -13.54
N ASP A 557 28.31 8.50 -14.46
CA ASP A 557 28.41 8.86 -15.87
C ASP A 557 28.14 7.64 -16.75
N SER A 558 27.10 7.71 -17.56
CA SER A 558 26.70 6.66 -18.51
C SER A 558 27.09 6.97 -19.96
N PHE A 559 27.83 8.06 -20.22
CA PHE A 559 28.15 8.51 -21.56
C PHE A 559 28.93 7.44 -22.35
N GLY A 560 28.46 7.11 -23.55
CA GLY A 560 29.07 6.10 -24.43
C GLY A 560 28.80 4.64 -24.06
N LEU A 561 28.04 4.35 -23.00
CA LEU A 561 27.64 2.97 -22.67
C LEU A 561 26.42 2.55 -23.48
N ARG A 562 26.47 1.32 -24.01
CA ARG A 562 25.30 0.74 -24.68
C ARG A 562 24.13 0.53 -23.71
N HIS A 563 22.96 1.00 -24.11
CA HIS A 563 21.71 0.87 -23.38
C HIS A 563 21.27 -0.60 -23.22
N ASP A 564 21.61 -1.46 -24.18
CA ASP A 564 21.26 -2.89 -24.27
C ASP A 564 21.91 -3.81 -23.24
N ARG A 565 22.88 -3.32 -22.44
CA ARG A 565 23.52 -4.15 -21.41
C ARG A 565 22.56 -4.49 -20.28
N VAL A 566 22.54 -5.75 -19.87
CA VAL A 566 21.68 -6.22 -18.75
C VAL A 566 22.27 -5.88 -17.38
N PHE A 567 23.58 -5.63 -17.27
CA PHE A 567 24.26 -5.23 -16.03
C PHE A 567 25.25 -4.08 -16.27
N ASN A 568 25.61 -3.36 -15.20
CA ASN A 568 26.58 -2.27 -15.29
C ASN A 568 28.03 -2.76 -15.22
N PRO A 569 28.97 -2.18 -15.99
CA PRO A 569 30.39 -2.38 -15.77
C PRO A 569 30.79 -1.86 -14.39
N GLN A 570 31.69 -2.58 -13.71
CA GLN A 570 32.23 -2.16 -12.42
C GLN A 570 33.49 -1.31 -12.61
N THR A 571 33.36 -0.01 -12.35
CA THR A 571 34.46 0.94 -12.32
C THR A 571 34.44 1.69 -10.99
N GLN A 572 35.55 1.60 -10.25
CA GLN A 572 35.63 2.06 -8.85
C GLN A 572 35.07 3.47 -8.68
N ALA A 573 35.50 4.44 -9.50
CA ALA A 573 35.10 5.83 -9.37
C ALA A 573 33.66 6.13 -9.81
N ASN A 574 33.08 5.31 -10.68
CA ASN A 574 31.87 5.65 -11.42
C ASN A 574 30.66 4.77 -11.07
N THR A 575 30.86 3.59 -10.47
CA THR A 575 29.77 2.70 -10.05
C THR A 575 29.27 3.05 -8.65
N ILE A 576 27.96 3.22 -8.53
CA ILE A 576 27.25 3.24 -7.25
C ILE A 576 26.57 1.89 -7.08
N ILE A 577 26.81 1.24 -5.95
CA ILE A 577 26.16 -0.02 -5.56
C ILE A 577 25.10 0.32 -4.52
N TYR A 578 23.91 -0.23 -4.68
CA TYR A 578 22.84 -0.19 -3.68
C TYR A 578 22.70 -1.58 -3.09
N ALA A 579 23.03 -1.73 -1.81
CA ALA A 579 22.82 -2.97 -1.08
C ALA A 579 21.49 -2.91 -0.33
N TRP A 580 20.57 -3.78 -0.71
CA TRP A 580 19.24 -3.93 -0.14
C TRP A 580 19.28 -4.93 1.00
N ILE A 581 18.97 -4.48 2.20
CA ILE A 581 18.99 -5.29 3.41
C ILE A 581 17.55 -5.52 3.87
N LEU A 582 17.10 -6.77 3.79
CA LEU A 582 15.72 -7.19 4.07
C LEU A 582 15.48 -7.55 5.54
N GLU A 583 16.55 -7.72 6.31
CA GLU A 583 16.49 -8.11 7.72
C GLU A 583 17.45 -7.28 8.56
N PHE A 584 16.96 -6.85 9.72
CA PHE A 584 17.79 -6.11 10.67
C PHE A 584 18.88 -6.99 11.26
N PRO A 585 20.15 -6.56 11.18
CA PRO A 585 21.22 -7.30 11.82
C PRO A 585 21.11 -7.21 13.34
N LYS A 586 21.17 -8.36 14.01
CA LYS A 586 21.02 -8.47 15.47
C LYS A 586 22.06 -7.70 16.27
N ASP A 587 23.25 -7.49 15.71
CA ASP A 587 24.41 -6.84 16.34
C ASP A 587 24.71 -5.45 15.78
N ASN A 588 23.75 -4.85 15.05
CA ASN A 588 23.91 -3.56 14.37
C ASN A 588 25.12 -3.53 13.40
N ARG A 589 25.46 -4.66 12.78
CA ARG A 589 26.52 -4.74 11.77
C ARG A 589 26.06 -5.52 10.56
N VAL A 590 26.43 -5.04 9.37
CA VAL A 590 26.19 -5.76 8.12
C VAL A 590 27.51 -6.04 7.44
N GLU A 591 27.78 -7.30 7.18
CA GLU A 591 28.87 -7.71 6.30
C GLU A 591 28.35 -7.90 4.88
N LEU A 592 29.05 -7.34 3.91
CA LEU A 592 28.77 -7.43 2.48
C LEU A 592 29.93 -8.17 1.78
N PRO A 593 29.92 -9.52 1.77
CA PRO A 593 31.00 -10.34 1.22
C PRO A 593 31.38 -10.00 -0.22
N SER A 594 30.42 -9.71 -1.10
CA SER A 594 30.72 -9.40 -2.51
C SER A 594 31.36 -8.02 -2.69
N VAL A 595 31.25 -7.11 -1.72
CA VAL A 595 31.78 -5.76 -1.81
C VAL A 595 33.21 -5.72 -1.24
N LYS A 596 34.20 -5.66 -2.13
CA LYS A 596 35.61 -5.52 -1.71
C LYS A 596 35.88 -4.16 -1.07
N PHE A 597 36.42 -4.16 0.15
CA PHE A 597 36.78 -2.94 0.87
C PHE A 597 37.95 -2.18 0.22
N THR A 598 37.87 -0.85 0.23
CA THR A 598 38.99 0.07 -0.06
C THR A 598 38.84 1.30 0.84
N ASP A 599 39.95 2.00 1.14
CA ASP A 599 39.91 3.18 2.02
C ASP A 599 39.07 4.34 1.46
N GLN A 600 38.83 4.33 0.14
CA GLN A 600 38.02 5.34 -0.54
C GLN A 600 36.52 5.07 -0.44
N ILE A 601 36.09 3.88 -0.01
CA ILE A 601 34.68 3.53 0.07
C ILE A 601 33.94 4.49 1.00
N ARG A 602 32.78 4.91 0.49
CA ARG A 602 31.79 5.69 1.24
C ARG A 602 30.52 4.89 1.30
N VAL A 603 29.95 4.82 2.50
CA VAL A 603 28.68 4.14 2.75
C VAL A 603 27.74 5.15 3.40
N GLN A 604 26.54 5.24 2.86
CA GLN A 604 25.48 6.12 3.32
C GLN A 604 24.17 5.32 3.41
N LEU A 605 23.35 5.60 4.42
CA LEU A 605 21.99 5.10 4.47
C LEU A 605 21.13 5.88 3.47
N LEU A 606 20.62 5.22 2.44
CA LEU A 606 19.85 5.87 1.38
C LEU A 606 18.60 6.56 1.95
N GLY A 607 18.27 7.73 1.41
CA GLY A 607 17.16 8.55 1.91
C GLY A 607 17.51 9.40 3.14
N THR A 608 18.77 9.40 3.59
CA THR A 608 19.24 10.20 4.73
C THR A 608 20.63 10.77 4.47
N ASP A 609 21.08 11.74 5.29
CA ASP A 609 22.47 12.22 5.27
C ASP A 609 23.43 11.39 6.17
N ILE A 610 22.96 10.27 6.71
CA ILE A 610 23.73 9.45 7.65
C ILE A 610 24.83 8.69 6.91
N LYS A 611 26.08 9.07 7.18
CA LYS A 611 27.29 8.38 6.72
C LYS A 611 27.66 7.30 7.72
N LEU A 612 27.88 6.09 7.23
CA LEU A 612 28.07 4.92 8.07
C LEU A 612 29.57 4.57 8.20
N PRO A 613 30.05 4.27 9.43
CA PRO A 613 31.37 3.73 9.62
C PRO A 613 31.54 2.39 8.88
N ARG A 614 32.74 2.17 8.37
CA ARG A 614 33.07 1.04 7.51
C ARG A 614 34.50 0.60 7.70
N LYS A 615 34.75 -0.70 7.62
CA LYS A 615 36.09 -1.31 7.70
C LYS A 615 36.16 -2.59 6.88
N GLN A 616 37.38 -3.10 6.71
CA GLN A 616 37.59 -4.45 6.19
C GLN A 616 36.99 -5.47 7.17
N GLY A 617 36.03 -6.26 6.68
CA GLY A 617 35.49 -7.44 7.35
C GLY A 617 36.24 -8.71 6.96
N PRO A 618 35.92 -9.86 7.58
CA PRO A 618 36.51 -11.16 7.25
C PRO A 618 36.40 -11.56 5.77
N LYS A 619 35.25 -11.29 5.12
CA LYS A 619 34.95 -11.66 3.74
C LYS A 619 34.91 -10.46 2.80
N GLY A 620 34.45 -9.29 3.28
CA GLY A 620 34.24 -8.13 2.43
C GLY A 620 34.15 -6.81 3.21
N LEU A 621 33.20 -5.97 2.83
CA LEU A 621 32.94 -4.69 3.48
C LEU A 621 32.09 -4.92 4.73
N LEU A 622 32.58 -4.49 5.90
CA LEU A 622 31.80 -4.48 7.13
C LEU A 622 31.33 -3.05 7.41
N VAL A 623 30.02 -2.88 7.60
CA VAL A 623 29.35 -1.61 7.88
C VAL A 623 28.81 -1.63 9.30
N ASP A 624 29.10 -0.57 10.05
CA ASP A 624 28.60 -0.38 11.42
C ASP A 624 27.33 0.49 11.39
N LEU A 625 26.25 -0.01 11.99
CA LEU A 625 24.95 0.65 12.08
C LEU A 625 24.61 1.12 13.49
N SER A 626 25.54 1.02 14.45
CA SER A 626 25.30 1.38 15.86
C SER A 626 24.89 2.84 16.07
N GLY A 627 25.26 3.74 15.14
CA GLY A 627 24.85 5.14 15.16
C GLY A 627 23.49 5.43 14.52
N VAL A 628 22.77 4.41 14.03
CA VAL A 628 21.45 4.60 13.40
C VAL A 628 20.35 4.44 14.44
N HIS A 629 19.55 5.50 14.61
CA HIS A 629 18.38 5.49 15.48
C HIS A 629 17.16 4.96 14.72
N TRP A 630 16.99 3.64 14.69
CA TRP A 630 15.95 2.97 13.90
C TRP A 630 14.51 3.38 14.25
N THR A 631 14.26 3.82 15.48
CA THR A 631 12.95 4.34 15.92
C THR A 631 12.53 5.62 15.21
N SER A 632 13.47 6.30 14.53
CA SER A 632 13.18 7.52 13.76
C SER A 632 12.65 7.23 12.36
N PHE A 633 12.54 5.96 11.96
CA PHE A 633 12.03 5.56 10.64
C PHE A 633 10.64 4.92 10.80
N PRO A 634 9.60 5.44 10.12
CA PRO A 634 8.21 5.03 10.35
C PRO A 634 7.91 3.59 9.91
N SER A 635 8.60 3.06 8.90
CA SER A 635 8.54 1.62 8.56
C SER A 635 9.88 1.15 8.02
N LEU A 636 10.26 -0.08 8.34
CA LEU A 636 11.52 -0.66 7.88
C LEU A 636 11.31 -2.11 7.43
N ASP A 637 10.56 -2.30 6.34
CA ASP A 637 10.48 -3.61 5.67
C ASP A 637 11.81 -3.98 4.97
N ALA A 638 12.59 -2.96 4.57
CA ALA A 638 13.96 -3.06 4.09
C ALA A 638 14.66 -1.70 4.24
N PHE A 639 16.00 -1.70 4.32
CA PHE A 639 16.81 -0.48 4.21
C PHE A 639 17.94 -0.65 3.19
N ILE A 640 18.48 0.47 2.71
CA ILE A 640 19.40 0.46 1.56
C ILE A 640 20.69 1.19 1.91
N LEU A 641 21.82 0.54 1.66
CA LEU A 641 23.14 1.14 1.75
C LEU A 641 23.57 1.61 0.37
N LYS A 642 23.76 2.92 0.21
CA LYS A 642 24.40 3.53 -0.95
C LYS A 642 25.91 3.47 -0.78
N ILE A 643 26.57 2.75 -1.68
CA ILE A 643 28.01 2.46 -1.61
C ILE A 643 28.69 3.04 -2.83
N GLU A 644 29.60 3.98 -2.61
CA GLU A 644 30.40 4.61 -3.66
C GLU A 644 31.87 4.20 -3.54
N PHE A 645 32.61 4.37 -4.64
CA PHE A 645 34.05 4.07 -4.71
C PHE A 645 34.39 2.59 -4.46
N ALA A 646 33.43 1.71 -4.74
CA ALA A 646 33.57 0.27 -4.61
C ALA A 646 34.01 -0.37 -5.95
N GLY A 647 35.00 -1.26 -5.89
CA GLY A 647 35.28 -2.20 -6.97
C GLY A 647 36.71 -2.21 -7.52
N ARG A 648 37.31 -3.40 -7.58
CA ARG A 648 38.40 -3.76 -8.49
C ARG A 648 38.19 -5.19 -8.97
N SER A 649 37.46 -5.41 -10.07
CA SER A 649 37.77 -6.44 -11.08
C SER A 649 36.80 -6.38 -12.26
N HIS A 650 37.29 -6.71 -13.46
CA HIS A 650 36.47 -6.94 -14.65
C HIS A 650 35.98 -8.40 -14.66
N HIS A 651 35.15 -8.80 -13.70
CA HIS A 651 34.42 -10.07 -13.81
C HIS A 651 33.16 -9.84 -14.64
N ASN A 652 32.98 -10.66 -15.69
CA ASN A 652 31.74 -10.68 -16.46
C ASN A 652 30.92 -11.87 -15.95
N PRO A 653 29.75 -11.66 -15.33
CA PRO A 653 28.94 -12.75 -14.77
C PRO A 653 28.41 -13.74 -15.84
N LEU A 654 28.57 -13.43 -17.13
CA LEU A 654 28.16 -14.27 -18.26
C LEU A 654 29.34 -14.90 -19.04
N LYS A 655 30.58 -14.87 -18.51
CA LYS A 655 31.84 -15.18 -19.25
C LYS A 655 31.97 -16.61 -19.81
N HIS A 656 31.03 -17.52 -19.53
CA HIS A 656 31.05 -18.87 -20.12
C HIS A 656 30.43 -18.98 -21.52
N HIS A 657 29.77 -17.95 -22.05
CA HIS A 657 29.18 -18.02 -23.40
C HIS A 657 29.21 -16.65 -24.09
N HIS A 658 30.38 -16.26 -24.58
CA HIS A 658 30.57 -15.03 -25.34
C HIS A 658 30.67 -15.33 -26.83
N ASN A 659 29.61 -14.95 -27.55
CA ASN A 659 29.53 -14.57 -28.96
C ASN A 659 28.10 -14.89 -29.39
N ASN A 660 27.22 -13.90 -29.56
CA ASN A 660 26.15 -13.99 -30.56
C ASN A 660 25.16 -12.80 -30.63
N HIS A 661 25.07 -11.87 -29.66
CA HIS A 661 23.97 -10.89 -29.66
C HIS A 661 23.81 -10.02 -30.93
N LYS A 662 24.89 -9.66 -31.62
CA LYS A 662 24.82 -8.91 -32.89
C LYS A 662 24.44 -9.79 -34.09
N ASN A 663 24.74 -11.08 -34.02
CA ASN A 663 24.37 -12.03 -35.06
C ASN A 663 22.94 -12.52 -34.85
N GLU A 664 22.50 -12.81 -33.63
CA GLU A 664 21.16 -13.38 -33.36
C GLU A 664 20.02 -12.42 -33.65
N THR A 665 20.14 -11.11 -33.36
CA THR A 665 19.08 -10.16 -33.74
C THR A 665 19.04 -10.01 -35.26
N LYS A 666 20.21 -9.87 -35.91
CA LYS A 666 20.32 -9.87 -37.39
C LYS A 666 19.92 -11.22 -38.02
N GLN A 667 20.02 -12.31 -37.28
CA GLN A 667 19.67 -13.65 -37.71
C GLN A 667 18.18 -13.88 -37.57
N LEU A 668 17.55 -13.39 -36.49
CA LEU A 668 16.11 -13.25 -36.40
C LEU A 668 15.57 -12.41 -37.58
N TRP A 669 16.23 -11.28 -37.88
CA TRP A 669 15.89 -10.44 -39.02
C TRP A 669 16.13 -11.14 -40.37
N LYS A 670 17.20 -11.94 -40.51
CA LYS A 670 17.48 -12.71 -41.74
C LYS A 670 16.54 -13.90 -41.92
N GLU A 671 16.18 -14.61 -40.84
CA GLU A 671 15.25 -15.73 -40.84
C GLU A 671 13.81 -15.26 -41.05
N LEU A 672 13.44 -14.09 -40.49
CA LEU A 672 12.18 -13.41 -40.81
C LEU A 672 12.15 -12.93 -42.27
N TRP A 673 13.25 -12.38 -42.79
CA TRP A 673 13.33 -11.93 -44.17
C TRP A 673 13.29 -13.08 -45.19
N SER A 674 13.92 -14.23 -44.86
CA SER A 674 13.91 -15.44 -45.70
C SER A 674 12.63 -16.29 -45.58
N ALA A 675 11.73 -15.95 -44.67
CA ALA A 675 10.40 -16.59 -44.57
C ALA A 675 9.32 -15.77 -45.31
N ILE A 676 9.65 -14.53 -45.69
CA ILE A 676 8.77 -13.59 -46.42
C ILE A 676 9.07 -13.60 -47.93
N HIS A 677 10.18 -14.20 -48.34
CA HIS A 677 10.55 -14.51 -49.73
C HIS A 677 10.74 -16.03 -49.84
#